data_AF-A0A847X5R1-F1
#
_entry.id   AF-A0A847X5R1-F1
#
_cell.length_a   1.000
_cell.length_b   1.000
_cell.length_c   1.000
_cell.angle_alpha   90.00
_cell.angle_beta   90.00
_cell.angle_gamma   90.00
#
_symmetry.space_group_name_H-M   'P 1'
#
loop_
_entity.id
_entity.type
_entity.pdbx_description
1 polymer ?
#
loop_
_entity_poly.entity_id
_entity_poly.type
_entity_poly.pdbx_seq_one_letter_code
_entity_poly.pdbx_strand_id
1 'polypeptide(L)'
;MDIKMFLKAKRIFAFLLLLTFMITPFGNISMASRDEAVQGSASKFVLSRKEVVKGNEIVLDYQSEEEAEAVLVYNTPSGNKKEVHLDYNEDSGMYSTAITPDEAGEWTIDTVLLNGNNVSSSSYELDFKVFESVKDQYGKEGPFIYDDAFQDEPKVLVSDLNQLISQVYGIDQQGNTTELTVRIQGSGVDEVFNVYNDGSSVITDENSSKYQPGSYTLTYIIEGGSDVVKTLHIVSDVADSNFVRLSGEEVSLSANTEVARVAGKNRYGTSVEISKNTYNKADSVVIANGTKFADALASSSLARNLKAPLLYAAGSKLNPEVKAEIKRLGAKNVYIMGGFAAVSREIEAELSREKLNIIRIFGGNRFETSIEIAKQVKKFKSQNKAILTNRDSFADALSAGAYSAQNSIPMFYTTKNKLEAKTKKYIKDSGVKEILVVGGAAVVSNNVVKELTSMGVNVKRIEGSNRYDTSIKFAQTYYNNPSTVVMASGMDFADALAGGVFAASKNASMVLASEKLSSAANRYVTASGVSSIYILGGEKAVSGSIFSALSSSETTTPQPAPAPVPQPKPQPTPKPNPSTEGKIKIMLDPGHGAGSKHNRGFIGGNEGDSNWAYHLILKEELERRGFIVGTTRPRKTDDPSLAARGQAGRGYDLLLSLHTNATGTKNLASGAEIYDDVNPSYSNKTLALKLGNAIARSQGIRMRGVFYRKLDNSTNWYGVLRNNEAKNGFLVEHCFHDNPTEIRNYVRNYRKVAVASANALAEYYGMK
;
A
#
# COMPACT_ATOMS: atom_id res chain seq x y z
N MET A 1 33.58 -60.23 28.85
CA MET A 1 32.32 -60.90 29.22
C MET A 1 31.30 -59.79 29.39
N ASP A 2 30.62 -59.36 28.34
CA ASP A 2 29.66 -60.14 27.54
C ASP A 2 28.60 -60.80 28.43
N ILE A 3 27.39 -60.27 28.37
CA ILE A 3 26.20 -60.97 27.91
C ILE A 3 25.01 -60.02 28.12
N LYS A 4 24.54 -59.49 26.99
CA LYS A 4 23.18 -58.99 26.86
C LYS A 4 22.21 -60.17 26.87
N MET A 5 21.03 -59.87 27.39
CA MET A 5 19.72 -60.47 27.07
C MET A 5 19.36 -61.80 27.71
N PHE A 6 18.23 -61.73 28.40
CA PHE A 6 17.11 -62.68 28.57
C PHE A 6 16.67 -62.49 30.04
N LEU A 7 15.45 -62.14 30.43
CA LEU A 7 14.13 -62.23 29.81
C LEU A 7 13.16 -61.52 30.78
N LYS A 8 12.13 -60.89 30.19
CA LYS A 8 10.72 -60.87 30.63
C LYS A 8 10.32 -60.40 32.06
N ALA A 9 9.33 -59.50 31.97
CA ALA A 9 8.08 -59.49 32.73
C ALA A 9 8.16 -58.85 34.13
N LYS A 10 7.74 -57.58 34.22
CA LYS A 10 6.35 -57.15 34.54
C LYS A 10 6.07 -57.20 36.05
N ARG A 11 5.85 -55.97 36.54
CA ARG A 11 4.76 -55.55 37.43
C ARG A 11 4.96 -55.74 38.95
N ILE A 12 4.68 -54.61 39.64
CA ILE A 12 4.02 -54.50 40.95
C ILE A 12 4.98 -54.81 42.11
N PHE A 13 5.16 -54.01 43.17
CA PHE A 13 4.51 -52.81 43.69
C PHE A 13 5.35 -52.42 44.92
N ALA A 14 5.47 -51.13 45.20
CA ALA A 14 5.30 -50.60 46.56
C ALA A 14 4.19 -49.57 46.37
N PHE A 15 2.91 -49.75 46.75
CA PHE A 15 2.26 -50.29 47.96
C PHE A 15 2.84 -49.63 49.19
N LEU A 16 2.07 -48.92 50.02
CA LEU A 16 0.61 -48.80 50.21
C LEU A 16 0.48 -47.66 51.24
N LEU A 17 -0.60 -46.88 51.30
CA LEU A 17 -1.69 -46.94 52.31
C LEU A 17 -1.95 -45.48 52.75
N LEU A 18 -3.14 -44.88 52.89
CA LEU A 18 -4.53 -45.30 52.68
C LEU A 18 -5.48 -44.10 53.01
N LEU A 19 -6.58 -43.96 52.25
CA LEU A 19 -7.98 -43.52 52.58
C LEU A 19 -8.27 -42.35 53.57
N THR A 20 -9.27 -41.46 53.39
CA THR A 20 -10.68 -41.68 52.96
C THR A 20 -11.44 -40.38 52.56
N PHE A 21 -12.40 -40.55 51.65
CA PHE A 21 -13.50 -39.73 51.08
C PHE A 21 -14.13 -38.51 51.80
N MET A 22 -14.44 -37.44 51.02
CA MET A 22 -15.81 -36.95 50.69
C MET A 22 -15.86 -35.94 49.50
N ILE A 23 -16.66 -36.28 48.46
CA ILE A 23 -17.65 -35.47 47.69
C ILE A 23 -17.19 -34.27 46.77
N THR A 24 -17.11 -34.55 45.44
CA THR A 24 -17.46 -33.82 44.17
C THR A 24 -17.56 -32.26 44.05
N PRO A 25 -17.56 -31.67 42.82
CA PRO A 25 -16.80 -31.92 41.56
C PRO A 25 -16.37 -30.59 40.85
N PHE A 26 -16.20 -30.63 39.52
CA PHE A 26 -15.82 -29.60 38.51
C PHE A 26 -14.32 -29.59 38.18
N GLY A 27 -13.89 -29.92 36.97
CA GLY A 27 -14.59 -30.21 35.72
C GLY A 27 -13.55 -30.19 34.60
N ASN A 28 -13.49 -31.27 33.84
CA ASN A 28 -12.51 -31.52 32.78
C ASN A 28 -12.56 -30.49 31.65
N ILE A 29 -11.39 -30.04 31.18
CA ILE A 29 -11.23 -29.58 29.80
C ILE A 29 -10.72 -30.77 28.99
N SER A 30 -11.58 -31.26 28.08
CA SER A 30 -11.25 -32.29 27.09
C SER A 30 -11.41 -31.71 25.70
N MET A 31 -10.41 -31.92 24.85
CA MET A 31 -10.43 -31.63 23.42
C MET A 31 -10.97 -32.82 22.59
N ALA A 32 -11.91 -32.48 21.70
CA ALA A 32 -12.11 -32.91 20.31
C ALA A 32 -12.75 -34.27 19.91
N SER A 33 -13.78 -34.13 19.05
CA SER A 33 -14.30 -35.03 17.98
C SER A 33 -15.12 -36.26 18.43
N ARG A 34 -16.16 -36.77 17.73
CA ARG A 34 -16.51 -36.85 16.29
C ARG A 34 -18.05 -37.09 16.12
N ASP A 35 -18.55 -36.96 14.88
CA ASP A 35 -19.93 -37.17 14.32
C ASP A 35 -20.70 -38.41 14.85
N GLU A 36 -22.03 -38.58 14.82
CA GLU A 36 -23.02 -38.47 13.72
C GLU A 36 -24.44 -38.86 14.27
N ALA A 37 -25.54 -38.19 13.89
CA ALA A 37 -26.89 -38.78 13.63
C ALA A 37 -28.01 -37.73 13.36
N VAL A 38 -28.50 -37.81 12.12
CA VAL A 38 -29.65 -37.24 11.41
C VAL A 38 -30.99 -37.18 12.20
N GLN A 39 -31.65 -36.01 12.23
CA GLN A 39 -32.94 -35.65 11.56
C GLN A 39 -33.63 -34.46 12.27
N GLY A 40 -33.79 -33.32 11.58
CA GLY A 40 -34.42 -32.09 12.07
C GLY A 40 -33.43 -30.92 12.08
N SER A 41 -33.65 -29.92 11.21
CA SER A 41 -32.80 -28.75 10.93
C SER A 41 -32.33 -28.02 12.20
N ALA A 42 -31.11 -28.33 12.65
CA ALA A 42 -30.49 -27.69 13.81
C ALA A 42 -29.80 -26.39 13.38
N SER A 43 -30.41 -25.26 13.73
CA SER A 43 -29.81 -23.94 13.55
C SER A 43 -28.60 -23.80 14.48
N LYS A 44 -27.39 -23.60 13.95
CA LYS A 44 -26.19 -23.41 14.78
C LYS A 44 -25.96 -21.94 15.05
N PHE A 45 -25.86 -21.59 16.34
CA PHE A 45 -25.34 -20.31 16.78
C PHE A 45 -23.83 -20.38 16.92
N VAL A 46 -23.13 -19.46 16.27
CA VAL A 46 -21.68 -19.29 16.45
C VAL A 46 -21.44 -17.96 17.14
N LEU A 47 -20.81 -18.03 18.31
CA LEU A 47 -20.31 -16.88 19.06
C LEU A 47 -18.86 -16.65 18.67
N SER A 48 -18.53 -15.42 18.27
CA SER A 48 -17.14 -15.01 18.20
C SER A 48 -16.73 -14.37 19.52
N ARG A 49 -15.73 -14.97 20.19
CA ARG A 49 -15.16 -14.65 21.52
C ARG A 49 -15.87 -15.30 22.71
N LYS A 50 -15.08 -16.00 23.54
CA LYS A 50 -15.54 -16.78 24.70
C LYS A 50 -15.48 -16.04 26.04
N GLU A 51 -14.72 -14.94 26.11
CA GLU A 51 -14.55 -14.16 27.33
C GLU A 51 -14.52 -12.66 26.97
N VAL A 52 -15.37 -11.87 27.61
CA VAL A 52 -15.76 -10.53 27.15
C VAL A 52 -15.67 -9.56 28.34
N VAL A 53 -15.24 -8.32 28.12
CA VAL A 53 -15.34 -7.24 29.12
C VAL A 53 -16.58 -6.39 28.79
N LYS A 54 -17.27 -5.87 29.80
CA LYS A 54 -18.47 -5.01 29.61
C LYS A 54 -18.20 -3.92 28.57
N GLY A 55 -19.14 -3.72 27.64
CA GLY A 55 -19.00 -2.77 26.52
C GLY A 55 -18.31 -3.33 25.27
N ASN A 56 -17.77 -4.55 25.31
CA ASN A 56 -17.22 -5.20 24.11
C ASN A 56 -18.33 -5.85 23.27
N GLU A 57 -18.27 -5.64 21.97
CA GLU A 57 -19.20 -6.21 21.00
C GLU A 57 -19.07 -7.73 20.92
N ILE A 58 -20.18 -8.44 21.12
CA ILE A 58 -20.33 -9.88 20.86
C ILE A 58 -21.07 -10.01 19.53
N VAL A 59 -20.43 -10.69 18.58
CA VAL A 59 -21.08 -11.00 17.30
C VAL A 59 -21.71 -12.38 17.39
N LEU A 60 -23.00 -12.41 17.09
CA LEU A 60 -23.82 -13.61 17.03
C LEU A 60 -24.13 -13.93 15.59
N ASP A 61 -23.79 -15.15 15.18
CA ASP A 61 -24.12 -15.66 13.85
C ASP A 61 -25.13 -16.81 13.97
N TYR A 62 -26.31 -16.65 13.39
CA TYR A 62 -27.38 -17.63 13.32
C TYR A 62 -27.59 -18.09 11.86
N GLN A 63 -27.57 -19.40 11.62
CA GLN A 63 -27.80 -19.95 10.28
C GLN A 63 -29.27 -20.32 10.07
N SER A 64 -29.89 -19.84 8.99
CA SER A 64 -31.23 -20.28 8.55
C SER A 64 -31.18 -20.84 7.14
N GLU A 65 -32.14 -21.69 6.80
CA GLU A 65 -32.31 -22.22 5.45
C GLU A 65 -33.12 -21.27 4.54
N GLU A 66 -33.86 -20.31 5.11
CA GLU A 66 -34.72 -19.38 4.38
C GLU A 66 -34.54 -17.92 4.85
N GLU A 67 -34.75 -16.99 3.92
CA GLU A 67 -34.79 -15.55 4.17
C GLU A 67 -36.12 -15.18 4.86
N ALA A 68 -36.01 -14.60 6.05
CA ALA A 68 -37.09 -14.28 6.97
C ALA A 68 -36.63 -13.15 7.89
N GLU A 69 -37.56 -12.35 8.39
CA GLU A 69 -37.25 -11.40 9.45
C GLU A 69 -36.85 -12.17 10.71
N ALA A 70 -35.62 -11.96 11.19
CA ALA A 70 -35.09 -12.68 12.34
C ALA A 70 -34.87 -11.76 13.54
N VAL A 71 -35.43 -12.13 14.69
CA VAL A 71 -35.26 -11.41 15.96
C VAL A 71 -34.72 -12.38 17.00
N LEU A 72 -33.65 -11.96 17.68
CA LEU A 72 -33.08 -12.67 18.81
C LEU A 72 -33.58 -12.06 20.12
N VAL A 73 -34.03 -12.92 21.02
CA VAL A 73 -34.47 -12.57 22.36
C VAL A 73 -33.52 -13.18 23.39
N TYR A 74 -33.04 -12.38 24.34
CA TYR A 74 -32.09 -12.82 25.37
C TYR A 74 -32.35 -12.15 26.72
N ASN A 75 -31.85 -12.75 27.80
CA ASN A 75 -31.99 -12.24 29.18
C ASN A 75 -30.64 -11.74 29.72
N THR A 76 -30.66 -10.60 30.41
CA THR A 76 -29.49 -10.04 31.13
C THR A 76 -29.32 -10.71 32.51
N PRO A 77 -28.18 -10.50 33.20
CA PRO A 77 -27.93 -11.06 34.53
C PRO A 77 -28.94 -10.59 35.59
N SER A 78 -29.48 -9.37 35.43
CA SER A 78 -30.55 -8.84 36.29
C SER A 78 -31.94 -9.40 35.98
N GLY A 79 -32.07 -10.28 34.98
CA GLY A 79 -33.33 -10.91 34.57
C GLY A 79 -34.15 -10.09 33.58
N ASN A 80 -33.59 -9.02 32.99
CA ASN A 80 -34.29 -8.23 31.98
C ASN A 80 -34.23 -8.92 30.61
N LYS A 81 -35.36 -8.98 29.92
CA LYS A 81 -35.43 -9.50 28.55
C LYS A 81 -35.19 -8.38 27.53
N LYS A 82 -34.38 -8.65 26.50
CA LYS A 82 -34.07 -7.74 25.40
C LYS A 82 -34.21 -8.42 24.05
N GLU A 83 -34.50 -7.62 23.03
CA GLU A 83 -34.72 -8.07 21.65
C GLU A 83 -33.79 -7.31 20.69
N VAL A 84 -33.23 -8.01 19.71
CA VAL A 84 -32.38 -7.43 18.67
C VAL A 84 -32.68 -8.07 17.32
N HIS A 85 -32.83 -7.23 16.28
CA HIS A 85 -32.97 -7.71 14.92
C HIS A 85 -31.63 -8.21 14.39
N LEU A 86 -31.67 -9.30 13.63
CA LEU A 86 -30.49 -9.85 12.98
C LEU A 86 -30.45 -9.44 11.50
N ASP A 87 -29.26 -9.05 11.04
CA ASP A 87 -29.03 -8.70 9.65
C ASP A 87 -28.79 -9.96 8.82
N TYR A 88 -29.63 -10.20 7.81
CA TYR A 88 -29.46 -11.32 6.90
C TYR A 88 -28.36 -11.06 5.87
N ASN A 89 -27.41 -11.98 5.77
CA ASN A 89 -26.41 -12.02 4.72
C ASN A 89 -26.83 -13.05 3.65
N GLU A 90 -27.45 -12.54 2.58
CA GLU A 90 -27.96 -13.31 1.43
C GLU A 90 -26.90 -14.26 0.85
N ASP A 91 -25.64 -13.83 0.85
CA ASP A 91 -24.58 -14.61 0.24
C ASP A 91 -24.23 -15.85 1.12
N SER A 92 -24.43 -15.82 2.45
CA SER A 92 -24.04 -16.91 3.37
C SER A 92 -25.22 -17.68 3.98
N GLY A 93 -26.44 -17.17 3.88
CA GLY A 93 -27.59 -17.71 4.59
C GLY A 93 -27.50 -17.52 6.12
N MET A 94 -26.66 -16.59 6.57
CA MET A 94 -26.41 -16.31 7.98
C MET A 94 -27.06 -14.99 8.37
N TYR A 95 -27.69 -14.97 9.52
CA TYR A 95 -28.14 -13.80 10.24
C TYR A 95 -27.05 -13.41 11.23
N SER A 96 -26.64 -12.15 11.23
CA SER A 96 -25.65 -11.66 12.18
C SER A 96 -26.15 -10.42 12.91
N THR A 97 -25.83 -10.29 14.19
CA THR A 97 -26.01 -9.04 14.91
C THR A 97 -24.93 -8.84 15.95
N ALA A 98 -24.75 -7.59 16.32
CA ALA A 98 -23.82 -7.13 17.32
C ALA A 98 -24.57 -6.81 18.60
N ILE A 99 -24.24 -7.50 19.69
CA ILE A 99 -24.75 -7.14 21.01
C ILE A 99 -23.61 -6.54 21.82
N THR A 100 -23.86 -5.37 22.40
CA THR A 100 -22.98 -4.76 23.39
C THR A 100 -23.51 -5.07 24.79
N PRO A 101 -22.84 -5.92 25.60
CA PRO A 101 -23.27 -6.20 26.95
C PRO A 101 -23.17 -4.94 27.82
N ASP A 102 -24.26 -4.59 28.49
CA ASP A 102 -24.35 -3.44 29.39
C ASP A 102 -24.28 -3.81 30.87
N GLU A 103 -24.26 -5.11 31.18
CA GLU A 103 -24.19 -5.67 32.53
C GLU A 103 -23.13 -6.79 32.57
N ALA A 104 -22.29 -6.79 33.60
CA ALA A 104 -21.37 -7.89 33.85
C ALA A 104 -22.12 -9.05 34.53
N GLY A 105 -21.77 -10.30 34.19
CA GLY A 105 -22.47 -11.49 34.67
C GLY A 105 -22.79 -12.49 33.56
N GLU A 106 -23.64 -13.48 33.87
CA GLU A 106 -24.11 -14.50 32.93
C GLU A 106 -25.37 -14.02 32.21
N TRP A 107 -25.30 -14.05 30.88
CA TRP A 107 -26.40 -13.71 29.98
C TRP A 107 -26.86 -14.98 29.28
N THR A 108 -28.17 -15.11 29.02
CA THR A 108 -28.73 -16.32 28.40
C THR A 108 -29.58 -15.96 27.18
N ILE A 109 -29.48 -16.77 26.12
CA ILE A 109 -30.35 -16.63 24.94
C ILE A 109 -31.69 -17.31 25.27
N ASP A 110 -32.79 -16.60 25.06
CA ASP A 110 -34.14 -17.09 25.35
C ASP A 110 -34.76 -17.77 24.12
N THR A 111 -34.83 -17.06 22.99
CA THR A 111 -35.40 -17.62 21.75
C THR A 111 -34.96 -16.84 20.51
N VAL A 112 -35.17 -17.44 19.33
CA VAL A 112 -35.12 -16.74 18.04
C VAL A 112 -36.45 -16.87 17.34
N LEU A 113 -36.93 -15.74 16.84
CA LEU A 113 -38.16 -15.62 16.08
C LEU A 113 -37.81 -15.44 14.60
N LEU A 114 -38.41 -16.25 13.73
CA LEU A 114 -38.37 -16.07 12.27
C LEU A 114 -39.77 -15.71 11.77
N ASN A 115 -39.91 -14.53 11.14
CA ASN A 115 -41.20 -13.95 10.73
C ASN A 115 -42.22 -13.96 11.89
N GLY A 116 -41.76 -13.69 13.12
CA GLY A 116 -42.58 -13.69 14.33
C GLY A 116 -42.89 -15.07 14.93
N ASN A 117 -42.47 -16.18 14.30
CA ASN A 117 -42.67 -17.53 14.83
C ASN A 117 -41.41 -18.05 15.55
N ASN A 118 -41.60 -18.67 16.71
CA ASN A 118 -40.51 -19.28 17.47
C ASN A 118 -39.99 -20.53 16.75
N VAL A 119 -38.68 -20.57 16.51
CA VAL A 119 -38.01 -21.67 15.80
C VAL A 119 -37.00 -22.45 16.65
N SER A 120 -36.83 -22.11 17.92
CA SER A 120 -35.90 -22.83 18.81
C SER A 120 -36.57 -24.07 19.40
N SER A 121 -36.35 -25.25 18.81
CA SER A 121 -36.60 -26.53 19.49
C SER A 121 -35.34 -26.97 20.24
N SER A 122 -35.47 -27.13 21.56
CA SER A 122 -34.45 -27.44 22.58
C SER A 122 -33.56 -26.27 23.02
N SER A 123 -33.75 -25.87 24.28
CA SER A 123 -33.01 -24.85 25.01
C SER A 123 -31.54 -25.26 25.14
N TYR A 124 -30.66 -24.53 24.47
CA TYR A 124 -29.22 -24.57 24.76
C TYR A 124 -28.93 -23.45 25.76
N GLU A 125 -28.56 -23.80 26.99
CA GLU A 125 -27.92 -22.83 27.90
C GLU A 125 -26.52 -22.55 27.37
N LEU A 126 -26.33 -21.35 26.81
CA LEU A 126 -25.04 -20.82 26.40
C LEU A 126 -24.64 -19.78 27.44
N ASP A 127 -23.92 -20.23 28.46
CA ASP A 127 -23.40 -19.33 29.51
C ASP A 127 -22.13 -18.64 29.00
N PHE A 128 -22.18 -17.31 28.90
CA PHE A 128 -21.00 -16.49 28.66
C PHE A 128 -20.76 -15.54 29.83
N LYS A 129 -19.50 -15.48 30.26
CA LYS A 129 -19.09 -14.68 31.41
C LYS A 129 -18.49 -13.37 30.93
N VAL A 130 -19.14 -12.27 31.31
CA VAL A 130 -18.66 -10.91 31.05
C VAL A 130 -17.98 -10.35 32.29
N PHE A 131 -16.76 -9.85 32.15
CA PHE A 131 -15.95 -9.28 33.22
C PHE A 131 -16.11 -7.76 33.29
N GLU A 132 -15.95 -7.20 34.50
CA GLU A 132 -15.94 -5.75 34.74
C GLU A 132 -14.69 -5.07 34.14
N SER A 133 -13.54 -5.75 34.19
CA SER A 133 -12.27 -5.24 33.67
C SER A 133 -11.32 -6.34 33.22
N VAL A 134 -10.28 -5.96 32.46
CA VAL A 134 -9.15 -6.85 32.09
C VAL A 134 -8.46 -7.40 33.34
N LYS A 135 -8.43 -6.62 34.43
CA LYS A 135 -7.91 -7.04 35.73
C LYS A 135 -8.76 -8.15 36.35
N ASP A 136 -10.08 -8.07 36.24
CA ASP A 136 -10.98 -9.09 36.81
C ASP A 136 -10.95 -10.39 35.99
N GLN A 137 -10.65 -10.29 34.70
CA GLN A 137 -10.46 -11.44 33.83
C GLN A 137 -9.10 -12.14 34.06
N TYR A 138 -8.01 -11.38 34.20
CA TYR A 138 -6.64 -11.92 34.14
C TYR A 138 -5.76 -11.68 35.39
N GLY A 139 -6.27 -10.96 36.40
CA GLY A 139 -5.59 -10.75 37.69
C GLY A 139 -4.36 -9.83 37.67
N LYS A 140 -4.15 -9.00 36.63
CA LYS A 140 -2.98 -8.11 36.50
C LYS A 140 -3.36 -6.67 36.13
N GLU A 141 -2.57 -5.69 36.59
CA GLU A 141 -2.71 -4.25 36.30
C GLU A 141 -1.67 -3.77 35.27
N GLY A 142 -2.06 -2.90 34.33
CA GLY A 142 -1.20 -2.30 33.28
C GLY A 142 -1.73 -2.44 31.85
N PRO A 143 -1.07 -1.86 30.82
CA PRO A 143 -1.42 -2.07 29.41
C PRO A 143 -0.98 -3.46 28.92
N PHE A 144 -1.91 -4.22 28.31
CA PHE A 144 -1.68 -5.57 27.79
C PHE A 144 -1.94 -5.61 26.27
N ILE A 145 -1.16 -6.41 25.55
CA ILE A 145 -1.43 -6.75 24.14
C ILE A 145 -1.78 -8.24 24.10
N TYR A 146 -2.94 -8.55 23.49
CA TYR A 146 -3.37 -9.91 23.19
C TYR A 146 -3.03 -10.24 21.74
N ASP A 147 -2.45 -11.41 21.50
CA ASP A 147 -2.19 -11.95 20.16
C ASP A 147 -2.73 -13.38 20.12
N ASP A 148 -3.80 -13.60 19.35
CA ASP A 148 -4.45 -14.90 19.13
C ASP A 148 -3.45 -15.98 18.66
N ALA A 149 -2.28 -15.60 18.13
CA ALA A 149 -1.27 -16.52 17.62
C ALA A 149 -0.37 -17.15 18.71
N PHE A 150 -0.41 -16.69 19.97
CA PHE A 150 0.43 -17.22 21.06
C PHE A 150 -0.40 -17.49 22.31
N GLN A 151 -0.71 -18.77 22.54
CA GLN A 151 -1.62 -19.20 23.61
C GLN A 151 -1.04 -19.12 25.04
N ASP A 152 0.22 -18.74 25.25
CA ASP A 152 0.82 -18.70 26.59
C ASP A 152 1.71 -17.45 26.78
N GLU A 153 1.21 -16.53 27.63
CA GLU A 153 1.81 -15.31 28.21
C GLU A 153 1.84 -13.97 27.42
N PRO A 154 1.28 -12.87 27.98
CA PRO A 154 1.43 -11.52 27.43
C PRO A 154 2.85 -10.97 27.63
N LYS A 155 3.45 -10.40 26.57
CA LYS A 155 4.80 -9.80 26.60
C LYS A 155 4.75 -8.27 26.73
N VAL A 156 5.57 -7.72 27.62
CA VAL A 156 5.77 -6.27 27.81
C VAL A 156 6.95 -5.80 26.95
N LEU A 157 6.76 -4.80 26.08
CA LEU A 157 7.82 -4.13 25.30
C LEU A 157 7.55 -2.61 25.26
N VAL A 158 8.42 -1.82 25.91
CA VAL A 158 8.25 -0.37 26.18
C VAL A 158 8.97 0.55 25.17
N SER A 159 9.72 0.04 24.18
CA SER A 159 10.58 0.89 23.33
C SER A 159 9.90 1.51 22.10
N ASP A 160 8.81 0.92 21.60
CA ASP A 160 8.07 1.43 20.43
C ASP A 160 6.84 2.26 20.82
N LEU A 161 6.71 2.49 22.12
CA LEU A 161 5.77 3.39 22.74
C LEU A 161 6.25 4.83 22.39
N ASN A 162 6.84 5.72 23.20
CA ASN A 162 7.53 6.99 22.80
C ASN A 162 7.17 7.69 21.45
N GLN A 163 7.58 7.04 20.37
CA GLN A 163 7.46 7.44 18.98
C GLN A 163 6.04 7.33 18.35
N LEU A 164 5.10 6.57 18.93
CA LEU A 164 3.71 6.47 18.46
C LEU A 164 2.81 7.62 19.01
N ILE A 165 3.01 8.10 20.24
CA ILE A 165 2.23 9.21 20.87
C ILE A 165 2.49 10.54 20.16
N SER A 166 3.72 10.74 19.73
CA SER A 166 4.14 12.00 19.10
C SER A 166 3.67 12.14 17.66
N GLN A 167 2.99 11.13 17.09
CA GLN A 167 2.35 11.18 15.78
C GLN A 167 0.82 11.39 15.90
N VAL A 168 0.39 12.48 16.53
CA VAL A 168 -0.65 13.38 15.96
C VAL A 168 -2.03 12.74 15.61
N TYR A 169 -2.59 11.94 16.51
CA TYR A 169 -4.02 11.98 16.86
C TYR A 169 -4.10 11.59 18.34
N GLY A 170 -4.54 12.53 19.17
CA GLY A 170 -4.27 12.55 20.60
C GLY A 170 -4.93 11.43 21.37
N ILE A 171 -4.18 10.37 21.58
CA ILE A 171 -4.26 9.48 22.73
C ILE A 171 -2.81 9.16 23.08
N ASP A 172 -2.44 9.29 24.36
CA ASP A 172 -1.16 8.75 24.78
C ASP A 172 -1.17 7.21 24.67
N GLN A 173 -0.05 6.55 24.90
CA GLN A 173 0.02 5.08 24.77
C GLN A 173 -0.68 4.31 25.87
N GLN A 174 -1.29 5.03 26.80
CA GLN A 174 -2.07 4.47 27.88
C GLN A 174 -3.57 4.59 27.60
N GLY A 175 -3.99 5.14 26.45
CA GLY A 175 -5.42 5.29 26.14
C GLY A 175 -6.04 6.52 26.79
N ASN A 176 -5.24 7.38 27.44
CA ASN A 176 -5.76 8.52 28.19
C ASN A 176 -5.79 9.80 27.33
N THR A 177 -6.73 10.68 27.67
CA THR A 177 -6.81 12.05 27.16
C THR A 177 -5.61 12.87 27.65
N THR A 178 -4.95 13.58 26.74
CA THR A 178 -3.90 14.54 27.10
C THR A 178 -4.53 15.91 27.39
N GLU A 179 -4.24 16.48 28.56
CA GLU A 179 -4.62 17.86 28.89
C GLU A 179 -3.81 18.83 28.02
N LEU A 180 -4.49 19.50 27.10
CA LEU A 180 -3.90 20.50 26.20
C LEU A 180 -4.22 21.89 26.72
N THR A 181 -3.20 22.62 27.16
CA THR A 181 -3.29 24.06 27.46
C THR A 181 -3.30 24.85 26.17
N VAL A 182 -4.46 25.41 25.83
CA VAL A 182 -4.63 26.27 24.66
C VAL A 182 -4.68 27.73 25.12
N ARG A 183 -3.90 28.62 24.50
CA ARG A 183 -4.05 30.07 24.68
C ARG A 183 -4.73 30.67 23.46
N ILE A 184 -5.82 31.40 23.70
CA ILE A 184 -6.54 32.16 22.67
C ILE A 184 -6.18 33.63 22.83
N GLN A 185 -5.55 34.20 21.80
CA GLN A 185 -5.27 35.64 21.74
C GLN A 185 -6.24 36.34 20.79
N GLY A 186 -6.88 37.41 21.28
CA GLY A 186 -7.80 38.25 20.50
C GLY A 186 -9.04 38.78 21.24
N SER A 187 -9.34 38.31 22.45
CA SER A 187 -10.49 38.75 23.28
C SER A 187 -10.18 39.89 24.25
N GLY A 188 -8.91 40.29 24.38
CA GLY A 188 -8.43 41.27 25.37
C GLY A 188 -7.97 40.69 26.70
N VAL A 189 -8.06 39.36 26.89
CA VAL A 189 -7.52 38.62 28.05
C VAL A 189 -6.99 37.27 27.55
N ASP A 190 -5.79 36.85 27.98
CA ASP A 190 -5.28 35.50 27.70
C ASP A 190 -6.11 34.49 28.52
N GLU A 191 -6.94 33.68 27.85
CA GLU A 191 -7.66 32.58 28.50
C GLU A 191 -7.01 31.23 28.19
N VAL A 192 -6.97 30.36 29.21
CA VAL A 192 -6.38 29.03 29.19
C VAL A 192 -7.49 27.99 29.15
N PHE A 193 -7.45 27.10 28.16
CA PHE A 193 -8.39 25.99 28.03
C PHE A 193 -7.70 24.67 28.33
N ASN A 194 -8.44 23.78 28.98
CA ASN A 194 -8.11 22.36 29.06
C ASN A 194 -9.05 21.63 28.11
N VAL A 195 -8.51 21.00 27.07
CA VAL A 195 -9.31 20.37 26.01
C VAL A 195 -9.20 18.85 26.07
N TYR A 196 -10.33 18.15 25.92
CA TYR A 196 -10.44 16.69 25.85
C TYR A 196 -10.73 16.24 24.41
N ASN A 197 -9.99 15.25 23.92
CA ASN A 197 -10.18 14.66 22.59
C ASN A 197 -10.88 13.30 22.74
N ASP A 198 -12.13 13.21 22.29
CA ASP A 198 -12.96 12.00 22.36
C ASP A 198 -12.81 11.07 21.13
N GLY A 199 -11.89 11.39 20.22
CA GLY A 199 -11.67 10.64 18.98
C GLY A 199 -12.53 11.11 17.80
N SER A 200 -13.32 12.18 17.97
CA SER A 200 -13.99 12.86 16.85
C SER A 200 -13.13 14.02 16.30
N SER A 201 -13.45 14.53 15.11
CA SER A 201 -12.84 15.76 14.57
C SER A 201 -13.34 17.04 15.27
N VAL A 202 -14.05 16.90 16.39
CA VAL A 202 -14.77 17.95 17.08
C VAL A 202 -14.14 18.15 18.46
N ILE A 203 -13.74 19.39 18.73
CA ILE A 203 -13.34 19.81 20.08
C ILE A 203 -14.61 20.24 20.80
N THR A 204 -14.92 19.62 21.94
CA THR A 204 -16.05 20.01 22.79
C THR A 204 -15.57 20.86 23.97
N ASP A 205 -16.27 21.97 24.20
CA ASP A 205 -16.11 22.85 25.37
C ASP A 205 -17.41 22.84 26.17
N GLU A 206 -17.28 22.85 27.49
CA GLU A 206 -18.38 22.94 28.45
C GLU A 206 -18.94 24.38 28.55
N ASN A 207 -18.23 25.39 28.01
CA ASN A 207 -18.55 26.82 28.13
C ASN A 207 -18.75 27.56 26.78
N SER A 208 -19.22 26.86 25.75
CA SER A 208 -19.32 27.32 24.35
C SER A 208 -20.14 28.59 24.06
N SER A 209 -20.81 29.18 25.06
CA SER A 209 -21.74 30.32 24.91
C SER A 209 -21.09 31.72 24.89
N LYS A 210 -19.76 31.85 24.96
CA LYS A 210 -19.07 33.14 25.15
C LYS A 210 -18.40 33.78 23.93
N TYR A 211 -18.33 33.12 22.77
CA TYR A 211 -17.50 33.60 21.65
C TYR A 211 -18.30 34.20 20.50
N GLN A 212 -17.78 35.32 19.97
CA GLN A 212 -18.34 35.98 18.79
C GLN A 212 -17.69 35.40 17.51
N PRO A 213 -18.35 35.54 16.35
CA PRO A 213 -17.76 35.16 15.07
C PRO A 213 -16.50 36.01 14.77
N GLY A 214 -15.40 35.38 14.34
CA GLY A 214 -14.13 36.08 14.12
C GLY A 214 -12.92 35.18 13.89
N SER A 215 -11.76 35.77 13.62
CA SER A 215 -10.48 35.07 13.50
C SER A 215 -9.71 35.10 14.81
N TYR A 216 -9.29 33.94 15.29
CA TYR A 216 -8.61 33.76 16.56
C TYR A 216 -7.28 33.05 16.34
N THR A 217 -6.26 33.42 17.12
CA THR A 217 -4.97 32.71 17.09
C THR A 217 -4.93 31.70 18.24
N LEU A 218 -4.65 30.45 17.88
CA LEU A 218 -4.54 29.34 18.79
C LEU A 218 -3.06 28.97 18.95
N THR A 219 -2.54 29.07 20.17
CA THR A 219 -1.17 28.64 20.48
C THR A 219 -1.23 27.43 21.40
N TYR A 220 -0.65 26.32 20.94
CA TYR A 220 -0.44 25.12 21.75
C TYR A 220 0.93 25.19 22.41
N ILE A 221 0.94 25.12 23.74
CA ILE A 221 2.17 25.13 24.51
C ILE A 221 2.40 23.72 25.01
N ILE A 222 3.48 23.11 24.53
CA ILE A 222 3.92 21.81 24.99
C ILE A 222 5.04 22.07 25.99
N GLU A 223 4.81 21.76 27.28
CA GLU A 223 5.85 21.94 28.29
C GLU A 223 7.11 21.12 27.92
N GLY A 224 8.22 21.82 27.67
CA GLY A 224 9.50 21.23 27.26
C GLY A 224 9.70 21.04 25.74
N GLY A 225 8.78 21.51 24.88
CA GLY A 225 8.85 21.43 23.42
C GLY A 225 8.82 22.79 22.70
N SER A 226 8.68 22.79 21.36
CA SER A 226 8.44 24.01 20.56
C SER A 226 6.95 24.28 20.41
N ASP A 227 6.56 25.56 20.47
CA ASP A 227 5.16 25.99 20.34
C ASP A 227 4.61 25.66 18.94
N VAL A 228 3.37 25.17 18.89
CA VAL A 228 2.63 24.99 17.64
C VAL A 228 1.57 26.08 17.55
N VAL A 229 1.57 26.85 16.45
CA VAL A 229 0.61 27.94 16.22
C VAL A 229 -0.38 27.52 15.13
N LYS A 230 -1.67 27.70 15.38
CA LYS A 230 -2.74 27.57 14.38
C LYS A 230 -3.60 28.82 14.36
N THR A 231 -4.03 29.24 13.17
CA THR A 231 -5.03 30.30 13.01
C THR A 231 -6.40 29.65 12.80
N LEU A 232 -7.39 30.08 13.57
CA LEU A 232 -8.75 29.58 13.51
C LEU A 232 -9.69 30.67 12.97
N HIS A 233 -10.61 30.29 12.07
CA HIS A 233 -11.75 31.12 11.67
C HIS A 233 -13.04 30.55 12.27
N ILE A 234 -13.70 31.31 13.13
CA ILE A 234 -15.03 30.97 13.66
C ILE A 234 -16.09 31.56 12.74
N VAL A 235 -16.85 30.69 12.07
CA VAL A 235 -17.97 31.08 11.20
C VAL A 235 -19.27 30.75 11.94
N SER A 236 -20.08 31.75 12.30
CA SER A 236 -21.41 31.49 12.85
C SER A 236 -22.40 31.28 11.72
N ASP A 237 -22.82 30.04 11.52
CA ASP A 237 -24.02 29.79 10.73
C ASP A 237 -24.72 28.51 11.16
N VAL A 238 -25.25 28.50 12.39
CA VAL A 238 -26.37 27.62 12.79
C VAL A 238 -27.16 28.35 13.88
N ALA A 239 -28.31 28.91 13.52
CA ALA A 239 -29.35 29.20 14.50
C ALA A 239 -29.85 27.84 15.04
N ASP A 240 -29.84 27.70 16.37
CA ASP A 240 -30.31 26.53 17.13
C ASP A 240 -29.47 25.25 17.06
N SER A 241 -28.31 25.25 17.73
CA SER A 241 -27.81 24.13 18.58
C SER A 241 -26.40 24.43 19.11
N ASN A 242 -26.07 23.87 20.27
CA ASN A 242 -24.85 24.08 21.09
C ASN A 242 -23.52 23.63 20.45
N PHE A 243 -23.33 23.80 19.14
CA PHE A 243 -22.16 23.29 18.42
C PHE A 243 -21.46 24.38 17.61
N VAL A 244 -20.19 24.64 17.93
CA VAL A 244 -19.27 25.40 17.06
C VAL A 244 -18.63 24.42 16.09
N ARG A 245 -18.86 24.57 14.78
CA ARG A 245 -18.17 23.78 13.75
C ARG A 245 -16.82 24.41 13.42
N LEU A 246 -15.74 23.69 13.71
CA LEU A 246 -14.39 24.03 13.30
C LEU A 246 -14.15 23.49 11.88
N SER A 247 -14.05 24.36 10.88
CA SER A 247 -13.58 23.98 9.55
C SER A 247 -12.06 24.15 9.50
N GLY A 248 -11.31 23.06 9.57
CA GLY A 248 -9.85 23.10 9.42
C GLY A 248 -9.46 23.28 7.96
N GLU A 249 -9.00 24.47 7.59
CA GLU A 249 -8.14 24.63 6.41
C GLU A 249 -6.66 24.53 6.84
N GLU A 250 -5.92 23.77 6.03
CA GLU A 250 -4.47 23.58 5.91
C GLU A 250 -3.55 23.81 7.13
N VAL A 251 -2.86 22.73 7.50
CA VAL A 251 -1.59 22.79 8.24
C VAL A 251 -0.52 23.33 7.29
N SER A 252 -0.07 24.57 7.49
CA SER A 252 1.17 25.06 6.91
C SER A 252 2.31 24.96 7.94
N LEU A 253 3.25 24.06 7.69
CA LEU A 253 4.57 24.10 8.31
C LEU A 253 5.43 24.99 7.41
N SER A 254 5.68 26.24 7.81
CA SER A 254 6.62 27.10 7.10
C SER A 254 8.06 26.64 7.36
N ALA A 255 8.49 25.63 6.61
CA ALA A 255 9.88 25.48 6.22
C ALA A 255 9.87 25.40 4.69
N ASN A 256 10.30 26.47 4.02
CA ASN A 256 10.43 26.51 2.55
C ASN A 256 11.35 25.37 2.10
N THR A 257 10.76 24.24 1.71
CA THR A 257 11.49 23.12 1.13
C THR A 257 11.79 23.48 -0.31
N GLU A 258 13.07 23.70 -0.62
CA GLU A 258 13.48 24.04 -1.98
C GLU A 258 13.37 22.79 -2.87
N VAL A 259 12.48 22.83 -3.85
CA VAL A 259 12.32 21.75 -4.82
C VAL A 259 12.92 22.15 -6.16
N ALA A 260 13.97 21.45 -6.58
CA ALA A 260 14.68 21.71 -7.82
C ALA A 260 14.60 20.52 -8.77
N ARG A 261 14.38 20.79 -10.07
CA ARG A 261 14.45 19.76 -11.11
C ARG A 261 15.78 19.86 -11.85
N VAL A 262 16.51 18.74 -11.92
CA VAL A 262 17.78 18.62 -12.66
C VAL A 262 17.54 17.73 -13.88
N ALA A 263 17.36 18.34 -15.04
CA ALA A 263 16.98 17.64 -16.27
C ALA A 263 17.56 18.31 -17.52
N GLY A 264 18.01 17.52 -18.48
CA GLY A 264 18.32 17.99 -19.82
C GLY A 264 17.23 17.61 -20.83
N LYS A 265 17.43 17.97 -22.10
CA LYS A 265 16.50 17.63 -23.20
C LYS A 265 16.35 16.12 -23.44
N ASN A 266 17.33 15.35 -23.00
CA ASN A 266 17.43 13.91 -23.13
C ASN A 266 18.37 13.37 -22.04
N ARG A 267 18.50 12.05 -21.93
CA ARG A 267 19.36 11.39 -20.92
C ARG A 267 20.81 11.89 -20.89
N TYR A 268 21.40 12.21 -22.03
CA TYR A 268 22.77 12.72 -22.10
C TYR A 268 22.83 14.13 -21.52
N GLY A 269 21.89 14.99 -21.91
CA GLY A 269 21.70 16.31 -21.31
C GLY A 269 21.45 16.23 -19.80
N THR A 270 20.63 15.29 -19.32
CA THR A 270 20.41 15.10 -17.88
C THR A 270 21.72 14.76 -17.15
N SER A 271 22.58 13.89 -17.71
CA SER A 271 23.90 13.61 -17.12
C SER A 271 24.81 14.86 -17.07
N VAL A 272 24.69 15.75 -18.06
CA VAL A 272 25.42 17.03 -18.11
C VAL A 272 24.88 18.01 -17.06
N GLU A 273 23.56 18.13 -16.90
CA GLU A 273 22.97 19.00 -15.88
C GLU A 273 23.27 18.51 -14.46
N ILE A 274 23.28 17.19 -14.23
CA ILE A 274 23.76 16.60 -12.98
C ILE A 274 25.23 16.95 -12.73
N SER A 275 26.08 16.89 -13.76
CA SER A 275 27.49 17.27 -13.68
C SER A 275 27.66 18.74 -13.28
N LYS A 276 26.97 19.67 -13.94
CA LYS A 276 27.01 21.10 -13.63
C LYS A 276 26.54 21.42 -12.21
N ASN A 277 25.51 20.73 -11.72
CA ASN A 277 25.00 20.90 -10.35
C ASN A 277 25.93 20.31 -9.27
N THR A 278 26.96 19.57 -9.66
CA THR A 278 27.89 18.90 -8.73
C THR A 278 29.31 19.44 -8.81
N TYR A 279 29.79 19.77 -10.01
CA TYR A 279 31.20 20.06 -10.29
C TYR A 279 31.37 21.35 -11.09
N ASN A 280 32.04 22.34 -10.51
CA ASN A 280 32.53 23.48 -11.27
C ASN A 280 33.69 23.08 -12.19
N LYS A 281 34.57 22.20 -11.70
CA LYS A 281 35.72 21.59 -12.40
C LYS A 281 35.91 20.15 -11.95
N ALA A 282 36.48 19.31 -12.81
CA ALA A 282 36.87 17.94 -12.45
C ALA A 282 38.03 17.47 -13.34
N ASP A 283 39.13 17.03 -12.73
CA ASP A 283 40.29 16.50 -13.48
C ASP A 283 40.00 15.17 -14.19
N SER A 284 38.96 14.47 -13.73
CA SER A 284 38.53 13.17 -14.26
C SER A 284 37.04 13.18 -14.58
N VAL A 285 36.64 12.43 -15.60
CA VAL A 285 35.23 12.11 -15.91
C VAL A 285 35.07 10.61 -16.05
N VAL A 286 33.91 10.09 -15.64
CA VAL A 286 33.53 8.69 -15.90
C VAL A 286 32.51 8.68 -17.03
N ILE A 287 32.73 7.84 -18.03
CA ILE A 287 31.81 7.66 -19.16
C ILE A 287 31.26 6.24 -19.13
N ALA A 288 29.93 6.11 -19.14
CA ALA A 288 29.24 4.82 -19.22
C ALA A 288 28.14 4.84 -20.29
N ASN A 289 27.60 3.67 -20.63
CA ASN A 289 26.53 3.57 -21.61
C ASN A 289 25.21 4.14 -21.05
N GLY A 290 24.63 5.16 -21.71
CA GLY A 290 23.36 5.78 -21.26
C GLY A 290 22.09 4.98 -21.56
N THR A 291 22.21 3.86 -22.28
CA THR A 291 21.12 2.95 -22.69
C THR A 291 21.17 1.59 -21.99
N LYS A 292 22.19 1.34 -21.16
CA LYS A 292 22.39 0.11 -20.39
C LYS A 292 22.89 0.46 -18.98
N PHE A 293 22.13 0.11 -17.96
CA PHE A 293 22.35 0.61 -16.60
C PHE A 293 23.54 0.00 -15.84
N ALA A 294 23.93 -1.25 -16.14
CA ALA A 294 24.76 -2.04 -15.22
C ALA A 294 26.15 -1.44 -14.98
N ASP A 295 26.85 -1.04 -16.03
CA ASP A 295 28.22 -0.49 -15.89
C ASP A 295 28.19 0.89 -15.22
N ALA A 296 27.15 1.68 -15.47
CA ALA A 296 26.94 2.99 -14.86
C ALA A 296 26.68 2.88 -13.34
N LEU A 297 25.72 2.04 -12.92
CA LEU A 297 25.38 1.87 -11.51
C LEU A 297 26.57 1.32 -10.70
N ALA A 298 27.27 0.31 -11.23
CA ALA A 298 28.45 -0.24 -10.58
C ALA A 298 29.59 0.79 -10.41
N SER A 299 29.67 1.78 -11.31
CA SER A 299 30.70 2.82 -11.29
C SER A 299 30.50 3.93 -10.26
N SER A 300 29.35 3.99 -9.58
CA SER A 300 29.00 5.07 -8.65
C SER A 300 30.07 5.32 -7.57
N SER A 301 30.57 4.25 -6.94
CA SER A 301 31.66 4.29 -5.96
C SER A 301 33.00 4.77 -6.54
N LEU A 302 33.34 4.32 -7.74
CA LEU A 302 34.56 4.75 -8.42
C LEU A 302 34.49 6.23 -8.82
N ALA A 303 33.38 6.67 -9.40
CA ALA A 303 33.17 8.06 -9.81
C ALA A 303 33.30 9.02 -8.62
N ARG A 304 32.69 8.69 -7.47
CA ARG A 304 32.80 9.51 -6.26
C ARG A 304 34.22 9.57 -5.71
N ASN A 305 34.94 8.45 -5.70
CA ASN A 305 36.35 8.39 -5.28
C ASN A 305 37.27 9.22 -6.18
N LEU A 306 37.01 9.22 -7.50
CA LEU A 306 37.71 10.04 -8.49
C LEU A 306 37.31 11.52 -8.44
N LYS A 307 36.30 11.88 -7.64
CA LYS A 307 35.66 13.20 -7.64
C LYS A 307 35.23 13.62 -9.06
N ALA A 308 34.67 12.67 -9.79
CA ALA A 308 34.35 12.77 -11.21
C ALA A 308 32.84 12.65 -11.45
N PRO A 309 32.26 13.42 -12.39
CA PRO A 309 30.88 13.19 -12.82
C PRO A 309 30.78 11.91 -13.66
N LEU A 310 29.59 11.31 -13.63
CA LEU A 310 29.21 10.20 -14.50
C LEU A 310 28.43 10.75 -15.70
N LEU A 311 29.05 10.74 -16.87
CA LEU A 311 28.49 11.19 -18.14
C LEU A 311 28.13 9.99 -19.03
N TYR A 312 27.18 10.18 -19.93
CA TYR A 312 26.67 9.10 -20.76
C TYR A 312 27.20 9.14 -22.19
N ALA A 313 27.38 7.96 -22.77
CA ALA A 313 27.69 7.75 -24.17
C ALA A 313 26.83 6.62 -24.75
N ALA A 314 26.57 6.63 -26.06
CA ALA A 314 26.05 5.49 -26.80
C ALA A 314 26.30 5.67 -28.31
N GLY A 315 26.14 4.60 -29.08
CA GLY A 315 26.36 4.63 -30.53
C GLY A 315 27.84 4.77 -30.90
N SER A 316 28.10 5.36 -32.06
CA SER A 316 29.45 5.51 -32.65
C SER A 316 30.03 6.92 -32.54
N LYS A 317 29.31 7.87 -31.91
CA LYS A 317 29.75 9.27 -31.78
C LYS A 317 29.35 9.82 -30.42
N LEU A 318 30.25 10.59 -29.81
CA LEU A 318 29.95 11.23 -28.52
C LEU A 318 28.90 12.32 -28.71
N ASN A 319 27.94 12.40 -27.80
CA ASN A 319 26.96 13.48 -27.82
C ASN A 319 27.70 14.85 -27.68
N PRO A 320 27.41 15.85 -28.54
CA PRO A 320 28.06 17.15 -28.46
C PRO A 320 27.94 17.85 -27.10
N GLU A 321 26.81 17.68 -26.39
CA GLU A 321 26.60 18.24 -25.05
C GLU A 321 27.56 17.62 -24.03
N VAL A 322 27.79 16.29 -24.12
CA VAL A 322 28.73 15.57 -23.26
C VAL A 322 30.17 16.00 -23.57
N LYS A 323 30.51 16.14 -24.86
CA LYS A 323 31.83 16.63 -25.28
C LYS A 323 32.09 18.04 -24.74
N ALA A 324 31.10 18.93 -24.84
CA ALA A 324 31.20 20.28 -24.31
C ALA A 324 31.37 20.29 -22.78
N GLU A 325 30.67 19.41 -22.07
CA GLU A 325 30.79 19.29 -20.62
C GLU A 325 32.17 18.80 -20.17
N ILE A 326 32.75 17.81 -20.86
CA ILE A 326 34.13 17.35 -20.60
C ILE A 326 35.12 18.53 -20.72
N LYS A 327 34.95 19.36 -21.75
CA LYS A 327 35.76 20.56 -21.94
C LYS A 327 35.51 21.61 -20.86
N ARG A 328 34.26 21.86 -20.48
CA ARG A 328 33.88 22.81 -19.42
C ARG A 328 34.52 22.45 -18.08
N LEU A 329 34.54 21.16 -17.75
CA LEU A 329 35.14 20.65 -16.52
C LEU A 329 36.67 20.78 -16.49
N GLY A 330 37.32 20.98 -17.65
CA GLY A 330 38.77 20.96 -17.78
C GLY A 330 39.36 19.57 -17.55
N ALA A 331 38.60 18.52 -17.85
CA ALA A 331 39.00 17.14 -17.56
C ALA A 331 40.25 16.72 -18.36
N LYS A 332 41.11 15.93 -17.72
CA LYS A 332 42.33 15.38 -18.30
C LYS A 332 42.26 13.86 -18.45
N ASN A 333 41.54 13.20 -17.54
CA ASN A 333 41.39 11.75 -17.50
C ASN A 333 39.94 11.35 -17.80
N VAL A 334 39.76 10.34 -18.64
CA VAL A 334 38.46 9.78 -18.97
C VAL A 334 38.46 8.30 -18.62
N TYR A 335 37.60 7.92 -17.70
CA TYR A 335 37.40 6.53 -17.28
C TYR A 335 36.19 5.97 -18.01
N ILE A 336 36.41 5.07 -18.98
CA ILE A 336 35.32 4.45 -19.74
C ILE A 336 34.90 3.14 -19.07
N MET A 337 33.63 3.01 -18.71
CA MET A 337 33.06 1.80 -18.12
C MET A 337 32.51 0.86 -19.20
N GLY A 338 32.88 -0.41 -19.10
CA GLY A 338 32.41 -1.46 -19.99
C GLY A 338 33.23 -1.61 -21.27
N GLY A 339 33.03 -2.74 -21.95
CA GLY A 339 33.73 -3.05 -23.20
C GLY A 339 33.21 -2.25 -24.40
N PHE A 340 33.71 -2.56 -25.60
CA PHE A 340 33.33 -1.85 -26.83
C PHE A 340 31.85 -1.97 -27.22
N ALA A 341 31.16 -3.02 -26.75
CA ALA A 341 29.70 -3.16 -26.93
C ALA A 341 28.87 -2.25 -25.99
N ALA A 342 29.50 -1.62 -25.00
CA ALA A 342 28.91 -0.62 -24.12
C ALA A 342 29.31 0.79 -24.58
N VAL A 343 30.60 1.07 -24.74
CA VAL A 343 31.09 2.34 -25.26
C VAL A 343 32.05 2.03 -26.40
N SER A 344 31.69 2.43 -27.62
CA SER A 344 32.33 2.01 -28.87
C SER A 344 33.78 2.49 -29.00
N ARG A 345 34.52 1.87 -29.93
CA ARG A 345 35.91 2.25 -30.24
C ARG A 345 35.98 3.64 -30.83
N GLU A 346 34.96 4.03 -31.58
CA GLU A 346 34.85 5.31 -32.26
C GLU A 346 34.75 6.45 -31.24
N ILE A 347 33.97 6.26 -30.17
CA ILE A 347 33.87 7.22 -29.06
C ILE A 347 35.19 7.32 -28.30
N GLU A 348 35.86 6.20 -28.03
CA GLU A 348 37.18 6.21 -27.40
C GLU A 348 38.21 6.96 -28.26
N ALA A 349 38.26 6.68 -29.56
CA ALA A 349 39.14 7.37 -30.49
C ALA A 349 38.80 8.87 -30.61
N GLU A 350 37.51 9.24 -30.53
CA GLU A 350 37.08 10.63 -30.47
C GLU A 350 37.62 11.35 -29.24
N LEU A 351 37.54 10.72 -28.07
CA LEU A 351 38.06 11.26 -26.80
C LEU A 351 39.60 11.35 -26.80
N SER A 352 40.31 10.35 -27.35
CA SER A 352 41.77 10.39 -27.46
C SER A 352 42.27 11.55 -28.34
N ARG A 353 41.53 11.91 -29.40
CA ARG A 353 41.86 13.05 -30.26
C ARG A 353 41.81 14.40 -29.54
N GLU A 354 41.07 14.48 -28.44
CA GLU A 354 41.04 15.66 -27.55
C GLU A 354 42.23 15.69 -26.57
N LYS A 355 43.26 14.85 -26.78
CA LYS A 355 44.46 14.73 -25.93
C LYS A 355 44.15 14.35 -24.47
N LEU A 356 43.04 13.65 -24.25
CA LEU A 356 42.64 13.13 -22.95
C LEU A 356 43.32 11.79 -22.67
N ASN A 357 43.70 11.54 -21.42
CA ASN A 357 44.17 10.23 -20.97
C ASN A 357 42.99 9.28 -20.77
N ILE A 358 42.91 8.22 -21.58
CA ILE A 358 41.76 7.31 -21.56
C ILE A 358 42.10 6.03 -20.80
N ILE A 359 41.24 5.66 -19.84
CA ILE A 359 41.35 4.45 -19.04
C ILE A 359 40.05 3.67 -19.17
N ARG A 360 40.07 2.53 -19.86
CA ARG A 360 38.90 1.66 -19.96
C ARG A 360 38.90 0.58 -18.88
N ILE A 361 37.79 0.45 -18.16
CA ILE A 361 37.59 -0.56 -17.12
C ILE A 361 36.43 -1.46 -17.56
N PHE A 362 36.75 -2.72 -17.87
CA PHE A 362 35.78 -3.65 -18.43
C PHE A 362 36.14 -5.10 -18.12
N GLY A 363 35.12 -5.95 -18.06
CA GLY A 363 35.25 -7.40 -18.11
C GLY A 363 34.46 -7.99 -19.28
N GLY A 364 34.44 -9.32 -19.40
CA GLY A 364 33.71 -10.01 -20.49
C GLY A 364 32.19 -9.84 -20.44
N ASN A 365 31.63 -9.42 -19.30
CA ASN A 365 30.21 -9.17 -19.09
C ASN A 365 30.02 -8.22 -17.89
N ARG A 366 28.76 -7.92 -17.52
CA ARG A 366 28.43 -7.01 -16.41
C ARG A 366 28.92 -7.50 -15.03
N PHE A 367 28.99 -8.81 -14.81
CA PHE A 367 29.50 -9.36 -13.54
C PHE A 367 31.00 -9.08 -13.42
N GLU A 368 31.74 -9.39 -14.48
CA GLU A 368 33.18 -9.17 -14.53
C GLU A 368 33.54 -7.68 -14.55
N THR A 369 32.78 -6.85 -15.26
CA THR A 369 32.97 -5.40 -15.24
C THR A 369 32.79 -4.83 -13.83
N SER A 370 31.79 -5.32 -13.07
CA SER A 370 31.62 -4.91 -11.67
C SER A 370 32.80 -5.31 -10.77
N ILE A 371 33.46 -6.44 -11.06
CA ILE A 371 34.68 -6.87 -10.38
C ILE A 371 35.87 -5.96 -10.73
N GLU A 372 36.05 -5.62 -12.01
CA GLU A 372 37.11 -4.71 -12.43
C GLU A 372 36.93 -3.32 -11.83
N ILE A 373 35.70 -2.81 -11.75
CA ILE A 373 35.39 -1.56 -11.05
C ILE A 373 35.75 -1.69 -9.56
N ALA A 374 35.34 -2.78 -8.89
CA ALA A 374 35.65 -3.01 -7.48
C ALA A 374 37.16 -3.04 -7.19
N LYS A 375 37.98 -3.58 -8.10
CA LYS A 375 39.45 -3.53 -7.98
C LYS A 375 39.99 -2.11 -8.02
N GLN A 376 39.41 -1.23 -8.85
CA GLN A 376 39.80 0.19 -8.89
C GLN A 376 39.36 0.90 -7.61
N VAL A 377 38.14 0.65 -7.13
CA VAL A 377 37.63 1.20 -5.86
C VAL A 377 38.53 0.80 -4.67
N LYS A 378 39.02 -0.44 -4.65
CA LYS A 378 39.93 -0.95 -3.60
C LYS A 378 41.26 -0.17 -3.51
N LYS A 379 41.69 0.51 -4.59
CA LYS A 379 42.89 1.36 -4.57
C LYS A 379 42.72 2.62 -3.72
N PHE A 380 41.48 3.05 -3.48
CA PHE A 380 41.17 4.24 -2.68
C PHE A 380 40.91 3.90 -1.22
N LYS A 381 40.23 2.77 -0.97
CA LYS A 381 39.85 2.33 0.38
C LYS A 381 39.77 0.82 0.43
N SER A 382 40.34 0.21 1.47
CA SER A 382 40.17 -1.24 1.72
C SER A 382 38.68 -1.58 1.90
N GLN A 383 38.23 -2.67 1.29
CA GLN A 383 36.82 -3.01 1.19
C GLN A 383 36.50 -4.21 2.07
N ASN A 384 35.82 -3.98 3.19
CA ASN A 384 35.22 -5.05 4.01
C ASN A 384 33.72 -5.25 3.70
N LYS A 385 33.11 -4.36 2.91
CA LYS A 385 31.68 -4.34 2.61
C LYS A 385 31.44 -4.26 1.10
N ALA A 386 30.40 -4.92 0.61
CA ALA A 386 29.94 -4.80 -0.76
C ALA A 386 28.40 -4.79 -0.84
N ILE A 387 27.85 -4.27 -1.94
CA ILE A 387 26.43 -4.36 -2.26
C ILE A 387 26.23 -5.45 -3.32
N LEU A 388 25.19 -6.27 -3.19
CA LEU A 388 24.82 -7.26 -4.19
C LEU A 388 23.37 -7.02 -4.66
N THR A 389 23.18 -6.90 -5.96
CA THR A 389 21.86 -6.68 -6.58
C THR A 389 21.62 -7.61 -7.77
N ASN A 390 20.37 -7.73 -8.21
CA ASN A 390 20.04 -8.52 -9.38
C ASN A 390 20.52 -7.83 -10.67
N ARG A 391 21.14 -8.60 -11.57
CA ARG A 391 21.67 -8.08 -12.84
C ARG A 391 20.63 -7.49 -13.79
N ASP A 392 19.37 -7.89 -13.71
CA ASP A 392 18.29 -7.61 -14.65
C ASP A 392 17.28 -6.60 -14.08
N SER A 393 17.41 -6.20 -12.81
CA SER A 393 16.58 -5.18 -12.16
C SER A 393 17.44 -3.98 -11.75
N PHE A 394 17.17 -2.81 -12.33
CA PHE A 394 17.96 -1.62 -12.05
C PHE A 394 17.56 -0.91 -10.75
N ALA A 395 16.29 -1.03 -10.34
CA ALA A 395 15.71 -0.13 -9.33
C ALA A 395 16.34 -0.33 -7.94
N ASP A 396 16.55 -1.59 -7.54
CA ASP A 396 17.19 -1.92 -6.25
C ASP A 396 18.68 -1.47 -6.22
N ALA A 397 19.36 -1.59 -7.36
CA ALA A 397 20.73 -1.09 -7.52
C ALA A 397 20.77 0.45 -7.48
N LEU A 398 19.80 1.11 -8.09
CA LEU A 398 19.69 2.56 -8.13
C LEU A 398 19.46 3.13 -6.72
N SER A 399 18.57 2.55 -5.91
CA SER A 399 18.35 3.00 -4.52
C SER A 399 19.60 2.91 -3.65
N ALA A 400 20.49 1.95 -3.93
CA ALA A 400 21.73 1.77 -3.20
C ALA A 400 22.92 2.59 -3.76
N GLY A 401 22.73 3.27 -4.90
CA GLY A 401 23.80 3.97 -5.63
C GLY A 401 24.43 5.10 -4.81
N ALA A 402 23.61 5.88 -4.08
CA ALA A 402 24.08 6.96 -3.21
C ALA A 402 24.98 6.42 -2.09
N TYR A 403 24.54 5.36 -1.41
CA TYR A 403 25.29 4.74 -0.33
C TYR A 403 26.57 4.06 -0.82
N SER A 404 26.53 3.43 -2.00
CA SER A 404 27.71 2.91 -2.72
C SER A 404 28.74 4.01 -2.97
N ALA A 405 28.30 5.12 -3.57
CA ALA A 405 29.13 6.27 -3.88
C ALA A 405 29.75 6.90 -2.64
N GLN A 406 28.93 7.21 -1.64
CA GLN A 406 29.34 7.93 -0.45
C GLN A 406 30.34 7.17 0.43
N ASN A 407 30.19 5.85 0.54
CA ASN A 407 30.99 5.03 1.43
C ASN A 407 32.13 4.28 0.72
N SER A 408 32.32 4.54 -0.58
CA SER A 408 33.27 3.83 -1.44
C SER A 408 33.00 2.32 -1.48
N ILE A 409 31.74 1.89 -1.41
CA ILE A 409 31.36 0.47 -1.36
C ILE A 409 31.13 -0.06 -2.78
N PRO A 410 31.84 -1.11 -3.24
CA PRO A 410 31.62 -1.68 -4.56
C PRO A 410 30.27 -2.39 -4.66
N MET A 411 29.69 -2.36 -5.85
CA MET A 411 28.46 -3.06 -6.19
C MET A 411 28.75 -4.23 -7.11
N PHE A 412 28.21 -5.40 -6.78
CA PHE A 412 28.25 -6.60 -7.60
C PHE A 412 26.85 -6.99 -8.08
N TYR A 413 26.83 -7.81 -9.13
CA TYR A 413 25.61 -8.37 -9.68
C TYR A 413 25.51 -9.88 -9.43
N THR A 414 24.27 -10.35 -9.30
CA THR A 414 23.89 -11.77 -9.28
C THR A 414 22.70 -12.01 -10.19
N THR A 415 22.46 -13.25 -10.61
CA THR A 415 21.13 -13.66 -11.09
C THR A 415 20.22 -13.93 -9.90
N LYS A 416 18.93 -14.22 -10.16
CA LYS A 416 17.99 -14.57 -9.09
C LYS A 416 18.48 -15.73 -8.21
N ASN A 417 19.03 -16.77 -8.81
CA ASN A 417 19.30 -18.04 -8.12
C ASN A 417 20.76 -18.45 -8.09
N LYS A 418 21.66 -17.68 -8.72
CA LYS A 418 23.06 -18.08 -8.89
C LYS A 418 23.98 -16.87 -8.81
N LEU A 419 24.92 -16.94 -7.88
CA LEU A 419 26.08 -16.05 -7.81
C LEU A 419 27.18 -16.59 -8.74
N GLU A 420 27.68 -15.74 -9.64
CA GLU A 420 28.64 -16.18 -10.66
C GLU A 420 29.99 -16.57 -10.06
N ALA A 421 30.63 -17.59 -10.63
CA ALA A 421 31.86 -18.18 -10.09
C ALA A 421 32.99 -17.16 -9.90
N LYS A 422 33.16 -16.25 -10.87
CA LYS A 422 34.14 -15.17 -10.79
C LYS A 422 33.81 -14.16 -9.68
N THR A 423 32.53 -13.83 -9.48
CA THR A 423 32.09 -12.96 -8.38
C THR A 423 32.33 -13.62 -7.02
N LYS A 424 32.02 -14.91 -6.88
CA LYS A 424 32.30 -15.70 -5.67
C LYS A 424 33.78 -15.72 -5.33
N LYS A 425 34.61 -16.02 -6.33
CA LYS A 425 36.07 -16.02 -6.17
C LYS A 425 36.56 -14.64 -5.73
N TYR A 426 36.11 -13.57 -6.37
CA TYR A 426 36.50 -12.22 -5.98
C TYR A 426 36.06 -11.88 -4.55
N ILE A 427 34.84 -12.20 -4.14
CA ILE A 427 34.36 -11.95 -2.75
C ILE A 427 35.27 -12.67 -1.74
N LYS A 428 35.61 -13.94 -2.00
CA LYS A 428 36.49 -14.74 -1.13
C LYS A 428 37.91 -14.14 -1.03
N ASP A 429 38.47 -13.70 -2.16
CA ASP A 429 39.85 -13.24 -2.25
C ASP A 429 40.02 -11.76 -1.87
N SER A 430 38.95 -10.95 -1.92
CA SER A 430 39.03 -9.49 -1.79
C SER A 430 39.03 -8.96 -0.36
N GLY A 431 38.62 -9.78 0.62
CA GLY A 431 38.48 -9.40 2.02
C GLY A 431 37.09 -8.88 2.40
N VAL A 432 36.09 -8.99 1.52
CA VAL A 432 34.70 -8.63 1.82
C VAL A 432 34.15 -9.56 2.91
N LYS A 433 33.66 -8.98 4.00
CA LYS A 433 33.09 -9.67 5.17
C LYS A 433 31.61 -9.39 5.35
N GLU A 434 31.09 -8.28 4.85
CA GLU A 434 29.68 -7.94 4.89
C GLU A 434 29.15 -7.71 3.47
N ILE A 435 28.04 -8.35 3.11
CA ILE A 435 27.32 -8.07 1.86
C ILE A 435 25.92 -7.58 2.19
N LEU A 436 25.60 -6.41 1.65
CA LEU A 436 24.25 -5.87 1.64
C LEU A 436 23.54 -6.33 0.36
N VAL A 437 22.62 -7.27 0.49
CA VAL A 437 21.71 -7.66 -0.59
C VAL A 437 20.58 -6.64 -0.66
N VAL A 438 20.39 -6.02 -1.82
CA VAL A 438 19.31 -5.05 -2.04
C VAL A 438 18.34 -5.61 -3.05
N GLY A 439 17.07 -5.66 -2.66
CA GLY A 439 16.01 -6.33 -3.39
C GLY A 439 15.57 -7.63 -2.71
N GLY A 440 14.30 -7.96 -2.89
CA GLY A 440 13.69 -9.08 -2.17
C GLY A 440 13.99 -10.47 -2.73
N ALA A 441 13.52 -11.51 -2.03
CA ALA A 441 13.73 -12.91 -2.41
C ALA A 441 13.25 -13.26 -3.83
N ALA A 442 12.32 -12.48 -4.39
CA ALA A 442 11.82 -12.63 -5.76
C ALA A 442 12.89 -12.31 -6.82
N VAL A 443 13.85 -11.42 -6.52
CA VAL A 443 14.91 -10.97 -7.44
C VAL A 443 16.31 -11.44 -7.01
N VAL A 444 16.56 -11.68 -5.72
CA VAL A 444 17.77 -12.34 -5.22
C VAL A 444 17.35 -13.37 -4.19
N SER A 445 17.31 -14.64 -4.57
CA SER A 445 16.72 -15.69 -3.74
C SER A 445 17.53 -15.99 -2.48
N ASN A 446 16.88 -16.65 -1.53
CA ASN A 446 17.53 -17.08 -0.29
C ASN A 446 18.64 -18.12 -0.54
N ASN A 447 18.69 -18.76 -1.72
CA ASN A 447 19.79 -19.65 -2.08
C ASN A 447 21.09 -18.87 -2.29
N VAL A 448 21.03 -17.69 -2.91
CA VAL A 448 22.20 -16.80 -3.06
C VAL A 448 22.67 -16.31 -1.69
N VAL A 449 21.74 -15.96 -0.79
CA VAL A 449 22.08 -15.58 0.60
C VAL A 449 22.75 -16.72 1.35
N LYS A 450 22.19 -17.94 1.28
CA LYS A 450 22.79 -19.13 1.90
C LYS A 450 24.19 -19.43 1.35
N GLU A 451 24.40 -19.27 0.04
CA GLU A 451 25.71 -19.43 -0.61
C GLU A 451 26.72 -18.39 -0.10
N LEU A 452 26.31 -17.14 0.11
CA LEU A 452 27.18 -16.12 0.71
C LEU A 452 27.50 -16.40 2.19
N THR A 453 26.50 -16.78 2.97
CA THR A 453 26.70 -17.10 4.39
C THR A 453 27.61 -18.31 4.57
N SER A 454 27.50 -19.34 3.72
CA SER A 454 28.40 -20.50 3.76
C SER A 454 29.85 -20.16 3.36
N MET A 455 30.06 -19.07 2.63
CA MET A 455 31.39 -18.49 2.37
C MET A 455 31.96 -17.70 3.56
N GLY A 456 31.24 -17.61 4.69
CA GLY A 456 31.64 -16.85 5.88
C GLY A 456 31.41 -15.35 5.76
N VAL A 457 30.50 -14.92 4.88
CA VAL A 457 30.11 -13.51 4.70
C VAL A 457 28.87 -13.21 5.55
N ASN A 458 28.90 -12.12 6.32
CA ASN A 458 27.73 -11.59 6.99
C ASN A 458 26.79 -10.95 5.95
N VAL A 459 25.54 -11.40 5.87
CA VAL A 459 24.59 -10.92 4.86
C VAL A 459 23.46 -10.14 5.54
N LYS A 460 23.26 -8.89 5.12
CA LYS A 460 22.07 -8.10 5.44
C LYS A 460 21.24 -7.95 4.19
N ARG A 461 19.91 -7.98 4.32
CA ARG A 461 18.98 -7.75 3.22
C ARG A 461 18.15 -6.50 3.49
N ILE A 462 18.04 -5.64 2.48
CA ILE A 462 17.05 -4.56 2.45
C ILE A 462 16.09 -4.85 1.30
N GLU A 463 14.81 -5.02 1.64
CA GLU A 463 13.76 -5.34 0.69
C GLU A 463 12.43 -4.68 1.08
N GLY A 464 11.73 -4.14 0.08
CA GLY A 464 10.33 -3.72 0.17
C GLY A 464 9.41 -4.64 -0.63
N SER A 465 8.10 -4.40 -0.53
CA SER A 465 7.11 -5.16 -1.32
C SER A 465 7.26 -4.91 -2.83
N ASN A 466 7.82 -3.77 -3.19
CA ASN A 466 8.09 -3.32 -4.55
C ASN A 466 9.35 -2.43 -4.58
N ARG A 467 9.70 -1.89 -5.76
CA ARG A 467 10.89 -1.05 -5.97
C ARG A 467 10.87 0.28 -5.21
N TYR A 468 9.68 0.86 -5.04
CA TYR A 468 9.50 2.13 -4.33
C TYR A 468 9.69 1.91 -2.83
N ASP A 469 9.05 0.88 -2.28
CA ASP A 469 9.23 0.50 -0.87
C ASP A 469 10.66 0.10 -0.55
N THR A 470 11.35 -0.59 -1.47
CA THR A 470 12.77 -0.93 -1.30
C THR A 470 13.61 0.34 -1.21
N SER A 471 13.34 1.34 -2.06
CA SER A 471 14.04 2.63 -2.00
C SER A 471 13.79 3.38 -0.69
N ILE A 472 12.55 3.36 -0.17
CA ILE A 472 12.21 4.01 1.11
C ILE A 472 12.83 3.29 2.29
N LYS A 473 12.74 1.95 2.36
CA LYS A 473 13.40 1.18 3.42
C LYS A 473 14.91 1.38 3.41
N PHE A 474 15.52 1.46 2.22
CA PHE A 474 16.94 1.74 2.10
C PHE A 474 17.27 3.14 2.64
N ALA A 475 16.50 4.14 2.25
CA ALA A 475 16.64 5.51 2.71
C ALA A 475 16.46 5.62 4.23
N GLN A 476 15.42 5.01 4.80
CA GLN A 476 15.15 4.93 6.24
C GLN A 476 16.16 4.08 7.04
N THR A 477 16.99 3.28 6.39
CA THR A 477 18.01 2.48 7.08
C THR A 477 19.34 3.23 7.19
N TYR A 478 19.69 4.03 6.17
CA TYR A 478 21.01 4.65 6.06
C TYR A 478 21.02 6.18 6.03
N TYR A 479 19.86 6.81 5.89
CA TYR A 479 19.68 8.25 5.76
C TYR A 479 18.51 8.70 6.65
N ASN A 480 18.66 8.50 7.96
CA ASN A 480 17.67 8.90 8.97
C ASN A 480 17.71 10.42 9.13
N ASN A 481 16.55 11.07 9.19
CA ASN A 481 16.41 12.53 9.27
C ASN A 481 17.16 13.27 8.15
N PRO A 482 16.83 13.01 6.86
CA PRO A 482 17.53 13.61 5.74
C PRO A 482 17.28 15.13 5.68
N SER A 483 18.33 15.92 5.43
CA SER A 483 18.16 17.34 5.06
C SER A 483 17.93 17.53 3.56
N THR A 484 18.41 16.60 2.75
CA THR A 484 18.25 16.61 1.30
C THR A 484 17.80 15.24 0.82
N VAL A 485 16.84 15.23 -0.12
CA VAL A 485 16.39 14.01 -0.80
C VAL A 485 16.60 14.16 -2.31
N VAL A 486 17.14 13.12 -2.94
CA VAL A 486 17.17 13.02 -4.40
C VAL A 486 16.13 12.01 -4.85
N MET A 487 15.32 12.42 -5.81
CA MET A 487 14.23 11.64 -6.37
C MET A 487 14.46 11.35 -7.85
N ALA A 488 14.15 10.14 -8.27
CA ALA A 488 14.20 9.76 -9.67
C ALA A 488 13.08 8.77 -10.03
N SER A 489 12.86 8.56 -11.33
CA SER A 489 11.88 7.57 -11.79
C SER A 489 12.27 6.17 -11.36
N GLY A 490 11.32 5.44 -10.77
CA GLY A 490 11.41 3.99 -10.60
C GLY A 490 11.02 3.22 -11.87
N MET A 491 10.48 3.89 -12.90
CA MET A 491 9.97 3.25 -14.11
C MET A 491 11.02 3.16 -15.23
N ASP A 492 11.86 4.19 -15.39
CA ASP A 492 13.00 4.21 -16.31
C ASP A 492 14.27 4.66 -15.58
N PHE A 493 15.43 4.15 -15.97
CA PHE A 493 16.71 4.41 -15.32
C PHE A 493 17.50 5.56 -15.95
N ALA A 494 17.18 5.97 -17.18
CA ALA A 494 18.07 6.76 -18.02
C ALA A 494 18.53 8.07 -17.34
N ASP A 495 17.61 8.79 -16.72
CA ASP A 495 17.89 10.06 -16.04
C ASP A 495 18.53 9.88 -14.64
N ALA A 496 18.52 8.66 -14.11
CA ALA A 496 18.86 8.37 -12.72
C ALA A 496 20.26 7.75 -12.52
N LEU A 497 20.92 7.22 -13.56
CA LEU A 497 22.18 6.47 -13.41
C LEU A 497 23.31 7.31 -12.76
N ALA A 498 23.43 8.59 -13.12
CA ALA A 498 24.35 9.54 -12.51
C ALA A 498 23.86 10.06 -11.14
N GLY A 499 22.60 9.78 -10.80
CA GLY A 499 21.93 10.22 -9.58
C GLY A 499 22.55 9.66 -8.31
N GLY A 500 23.16 8.48 -8.34
CA GLY A 500 23.88 7.94 -7.18
C GLY A 500 25.08 8.82 -6.78
N VAL A 501 25.86 9.27 -7.75
CA VAL A 501 27.00 10.19 -7.52
C VAL A 501 26.50 11.57 -7.07
N PHE A 502 25.42 12.05 -7.69
CA PHE A 502 24.76 13.30 -7.32
C PHE A 502 24.27 13.29 -5.88
N ALA A 503 23.46 12.29 -5.50
CA ALA A 503 22.92 12.15 -4.15
C ALA A 503 24.04 12.02 -3.10
N ALA A 504 25.09 11.24 -3.39
CA ALA A 504 26.26 11.15 -2.52
C ALA A 504 27.05 12.46 -2.37
N SER A 505 26.99 13.37 -3.35
CA SER A 505 27.60 14.70 -3.25
C SER A 505 26.82 15.63 -2.31
N LYS A 506 25.52 15.38 -2.15
CA LYS A 506 24.59 16.15 -1.31
C LYS A 506 24.31 15.51 0.04
N ASN A 507 24.98 14.40 0.39
CA ASN A 507 24.66 13.58 1.56
C ASN A 507 23.18 13.14 1.60
N ALA A 508 22.62 12.86 0.42
CA ALA A 508 21.21 12.58 0.23
C ALA A 508 20.95 11.11 -0.11
N SER A 509 19.76 10.63 0.22
CA SER A 509 19.25 9.34 -0.24
C SER A 509 18.73 9.42 -1.68
N MET A 510 18.60 8.26 -2.32
CA MET A 510 17.93 8.10 -3.61
C MET A 510 16.56 7.45 -3.40
N VAL A 511 15.49 8.23 -3.60
CA VAL A 511 14.10 7.79 -3.51
C VAL A 511 13.52 7.60 -4.91
N LEU A 512 12.83 6.48 -5.13
CA LEU A 512 12.20 6.20 -6.42
C LEU A 512 10.74 6.62 -6.41
N ALA A 513 10.32 7.33 -7.46
CA ALA A 513 8.96 7.77 -7.68
C ALA A 513 8.30 7.03 -8.85
N SER A 514 6.99 6.86 -8.75
CA SER A 514 6.13 6.44 -9.87
C SER A 514 5.42 7.67 -10.46
N GLU A 515 4.22 7.53 -11.03
CA GLU A 515 3.36 8.67 -11.37
C GLU A 515 2.84 9.42 -10.12
N LYS A 516 2.78 8.74 -8.97
CA LYS A 516 2.51 9.33 -7.64
C LYS A 516 3.53 8.83 -6.61
N LEU A 517 3.75 9.62 -5.56
CA LEU A 517 4.51 9.17 -4.38
C LEU A 517 3.65 8.21 -3.55
N SER A 518 4.25 7.14 -3.05
CA SER A 518 3.62 6.35 -2.00
C SER A 518 3.52 7.18 -0.72
N SER A 519 2.58 6.86 0.17
CA SER A 519 2.47 7.57 1.46
C SER A 519 3.77 7.51 2.27
N ALA A 520 4.50 6.39 2.19
CA ALA A 520 5.81 6.24 2.82
C ALA A 520 6.87 7.14 2.18
N ALA A 521 6.87 7.28 0.85
CA ALA A 521 7.75 8.21 0.15
C ALA A 521 7.42 9.66 0.47
N ASN A 522 6.13 10.02 0.47
CA ASN A 522 5.67 11.36 0.84
C ASN A 522 6.15 11.73 2.24
N ARG A 523 5.89 10.87 3.24
CA ARG A 523 6.35 11.08 4.63
C ARG A 523 7.87 11.23 4.74
N TYR A 524 8.63 10.47 3.96
CA TYR A 524 10.09 10.53 4.00
C TYR A 524 10.62 11.83 3.37
N VAL A 525 10.03 12.30 2.27
CA VAL A 525 10.47 13.54 1.59
C VAL A 525 9.92 14.82 2.23
N THR A 526 8.84 14.72 3.02
CA THR A 526 8.29 15.83 3.80
C THR A 526 8.61 15.71 5.30
N ALA A 527 9.58 14.87 5.68
CA ALA A 527 9.96 14.69 7.07
C ALA A 527 10.57 15.99 7.62
N SER A 528 10.33 16.27 8.91
CA SER A 528 10.95 17.40 9.60
C SER A 528 12.47 17.37 9.45
N GLY A 529 13.03 18.42 8.87
CA GLY A 529 14.46 18.54 8.57
C GLY A 529 14.81 18.50 7.08
N VAL A 530 13.93 17.97 6.21
CA VAL A 530 14.12 18.06 4.77
C VAL A 530 13.95 19.51 4.33
N SER A 531 15.02 20.11 3.82
CA SER A 531 15.01 21.50 3.30
C SER A 531 15.24 21.57 1.79
N SER A 532 15.68 20.47 1.16
CA SER A 532 15.90 20.42 -0.29
C SER A 532 15.51 19.10 -0.91
N ILE A 533 14.79 19.16 -2.03
CA ILE A 533 14.44 18.00 -2.85
C ILE A 533 14.91 18.22 -4.28
N TYR A 534 15.69 17.28 -4.81
CA TYR A 534 16.14 17.30 -6.19
C TYR A 534 15.44 16.20 -7.00
N ILE A 535 14.71 16.58 -8.04
CA ILE A 535 14.07 15.66 -8.98
C ILE A 535 14.96 15.49 -10.21
N LEU A 536 15.44 14.27 -10.44
CA LEU A 536 16.27 13.93 -11.60
C LEU A 536 15.40 13.52 -12.79
N GLY A 537 15.63 14.18 -13.92
CA GLY A 537 14.93 13.91 -15.17
C GLY A 537 13.73 14.82 -15.44
N GLY A 538 13.30 14.82 -16.69
CA GLY A 538 12.18 15.64 -17.15
C GLY A 538 10.82 15.17 -16.61
N GLU A 539 9.76 15.89 -16.96
CA GLU A 539 8.39 15.58 -16.50
C GLU A 539 7.90 14.19 -16.92
N LYS A 540 8.44 13.63 -18.01
CA LYS A 540 8.14 12.26 -18.44
C LYS A 540 8.76 11.20 -17.52
N ALA A 541 9.84 11.53 -16.81
CA ALA A 541 10.50 10.63 -15.88
C ALA A 541 9.85 10.71 -14.48
N VAL A 542 9.65 11.94 -13.99
CA VAL A 542 8.92 12.24 -12.74
C VAL A 542 7.99 13.41 -13.01
N SER A 543 6.69 13.20 -12.85
CA SER A 543 5.64 14.11 -13.30
C SER A 543 5.76 15.53 -12.73
N GLY A 544 5.22 16.50 -13.47
CA GLY A 544 5.06 17.88 -12.99
C GLY A 544 4.16 17.95 -11.75
N SER A 545 3.17 17.07 -11.63
CA SER A 545 2.29 17.02 -10.46
C SER A 545 3.03 16.67 -9.16
N ILE A 546 4.03 15.78 -9.19
CA ILE A 546 4.88 15.51 -8.04
C ILE A 546 5.72 16.74 -7.69
N PHE A 547 6.28 17.42 -8.70
CA PHE A 547 7.03 18.66 -8.48
C PHE A 547 6.15 19.75 -7.83
N SER A 548 4.96 20.01 -8.39
CA SER A 548 4.02 21.00 -7.86
C SER A 548 3.60 20.65 -6.43
N ALA A 549 3.23 19.39 -6.15
CA ALA A 549 2.82 18.97 -4.82
C ALA A 549 3.91 19.13 -3.75
N LEU A 550 5.18 19.02 -4.15
CA LEU A 550 6.32 19.24 -3.24
C LEU A 550 6.70 20.73 -3.13
N SER A 551 6.39 21.54 -4.15
CA SER A 551 6.76 22.96 -4.21
C SER A 551 5.68 23.89 -3.65
N SER A 552 4.41 23.46 -3.63
CA SER A 552 3.26 24.27 -3.22
C SER A 552 3.06 24.33 -1.70
N SER A 553 4.15 24.33 -0.91
CA SER A 553 4.08 24.74 0.50
C SER A 553 3.96 26.27 0.67
N GLU A 554 3.80 27.03 -0.44
CA GLU A 554 3.39 28.43 -0.44
C GLU A 554 1.87 28.56 -0.61
N THR A 555 1.27 29.31 0.32
CA THR A 555 -0.14 29.67 0.46
C THR A 555 -0.74 30.25 -0.83
N THR A 556 -1.79 29.62 -1.35
CA THR A 556 -2.80 30.33 -2.16
C THR A 556 -4.07 30.45 -1.35
N THR A 557 -4.31 31.64 -0.81
CA THR A 557 -5.62 32.06 -0.29
C THR A 557 -6.70 31.92 -1.37
N PRO A 558 -7.86 31.31 -1.08
CA PRO A 558 -8.98 31.33 -2.01
C PRO A 558 -9.56 32.75 -2.10
N GLN A 559 -9.56 33.33 -3.30
CA GLN A 559 -10.30 34.55 -3.61
C GLN A 559 -11.81 34.27 -3.49
N PRO A 560 -12.62 35.17 -2.89
CA PRO A 560 -14.05 34.96 -2.73
C PRO A 560 -14.77 34.82 -4.08
N ALA A 561 -15.76 33.92 -4.10
CA ALA A 561 -16.58 33.65 -5.28
C ALA A 561 -17.28 34.92 -5.79
N PRO A 562 -17.36 35.15 -7.12
CA PRO A 562 -18.19 36.21 -7.68
C PRO A 562 -19.67 35.97 -7.38
N ALA A 563 -20.40 37.06 -7.12
CA ALA A 563 -21.83 37.06 -6.79
C ALA A 563 -22.72 36.41 -7.88
N PRO A 564 -23.94 35.93 -7.53
CA PRO A 564 -24.82 35.23 -8.46
C PRO A 564 -25.37 36.18 -9.53
N VAL A 565 -25.21 35.80 -10.80
CA VAL A 565 -25.89 36.46 -11.93
C VAL A 565 -27.26 35.79 -12.14
N PRO A 566 -28.35 36.56 -12.31
CA PRO A 566 -29.71 36.02 -12.45
C PRO A 566 -29.92 35.21 -13.74
N GLN A 567 -30.69 34.12 -13.64
CA GLN A 567 -31.01 33.23 -14.76
C GLN A 567 -31.95 33.90 -15.80
N PRO A 568 -31.67 33.79 -17.12
CA PRO A 568 -32.63 34.12 -18.17
C PRO A 568 -33.62 32.96 -18.43
N LYS A 569 -34.87 33.33 -18.74
CA LYS A 569 -35.98 32.44 -19.15
C LYS A 569 -35.68 31.65 -20.44
N PRO A 570 -36.33 30.47 -20.64
CA PRO A 570 -36.06 29.59 -21.76
C PRO A 570 -36.65 30.11 -23.08
N GLN A 571 -35.83 30.12 -24.15
CA GLN A 571 -36.27 30.17 -25.55
C GLN A 571 -35.58 29.06 -26.36
N PRO A 572 -36.21 28.58 -27.45
CA PRO A 572 -35.94 27.29 -28.06
C PRO A 572 -34.58 27.26 -28.75
N THR A 573 -33.85 26.16 -28.53
CA THR A 573 -32.53 25.92 -29.08
C THR A 573 -32.56 25.78 -30.61
N PRO A 574 -31.70 26.52 -31.34
CA PRO A 574 -31.40 26.24 -32.74
C PRO A 574 -30.72 24.87 -32.89
N LYS A 575 -30.92 24.24 -34.05
CA LYS A 575 -30.28 22.96 -34.43
C LYS A 575 -28.78 22.96 -34.15
N PRO A 576 -28.22 21.83 -33.66
CA PRO A 576 -26.83 21.73 -33.28
C PRO A 576 -25.91 21.89 -34.49
N ASN A 577 -24.91 22.77 -34.31
CA ASN A 577 -23.72 22.83 -35.16
C ASN A 577 -22.72 21.78 -34.64
N PRO A 578 -22.05 21.00 -35.50
CA PRO A 578 -21.30 19.82 -35.07
C PRO A 578 -19.84 20.18 -34.71
N SER A 579 -19.42 19.97 -33.45
CA SER A 579 -18.03 19.58 -33.09
C SER A 579 -17.76 19.42 -31.57
N THR A 580 -18.48 18.53 -30.87
CA THR A 580 -18.00 17.92 -29.59
C THR A 580 -18.24 16.40 -29.50
N GLU A 581 -18.84 15.77 -30.52
CA GLU A 581 -18.99 14.31 -30.58
C GLU A 581 -17.67 13.63 -30.94
N GLY A 582 -17.24 12.64 -30.16
CA GLY A 582 -16.14 11.77 -30.59
C GLY A 582 -15.37 10.96 -29.54
N LYS A 583 -15.65 11.08 -28.23
CA LYS A 583 -14.97 10.25 -27.20
C LYS A 583 -15.95 9.39 -26.43
N ILE A 584 -15.70 8.08 -26.41
CA ILE A 584 -16.48 7.06 -25.69
C ILE A 584 -16.29 7.23 -24.18
N LYS A 585 -17.38 7.17 -23.42
CA LYS A 585 -17.41 7.34 -21.96
C LYS A 585 -17.67 6.00 -21.27
N ILE A 586 -16.83 5.62 -20.31
CA ILE A 586 -16.98 4.40 -19.50
C ILE A 586 -17.11 4.74 -18.02
N MET A 587 -18.13 4.25 -17.34
CA MET A 587 -18.28 4.33 -15.89
C MET A 587 -17.75 3.05 -15.26
N LEU A 588 -16.75 3.17 -14.38
CA LEU A 588 -16.25 2.04 -13.61
C LEU A 588 -16.90 2.00 -12.23
N ASP A 589 -17.41 0.84 -11.87
CA ASP A 589 -17.95 0.57 -10.55
C ASP A 589 -17.09 -0.48 -9.84
N PRO A 590 -16.10 -0.08 -9.01
CA PRO A 590 -15.42 -1.03 -8.13
C PRO A 590 -16.40 -1.54 -7.08
N GLY A 591 -16.86 -2.79 -7.24
CA GLY A 591 -17.85 -3.42 -6.37
C GLY A 591 -17.48 -3.35 -4.88
N HIS A 592 -18.51 -3.31 -4.02
CA HIS A 592 -18.44 -3.25 -2.55
C HIS A 592 -17.81 -1.98 -1.96
N GLY A 593 -17.73 -1.90 -0.62
CA GLY A 593 -16.99 -0.91 0.19
C GLY A 593 -15.68 -1.44 0.81
N ALA A 594 -14.95 -0.61 1.56
CA ALA A 594 -13.77 -1.06 2.32
C ALA A 594 -14.16 -1.83 3.60
N GLY A 595 -13.28 -2.72 4.10
CA GLY A 595 -13.43 -3.36 5.44
C GLY A 595 -13.91 -4.82 5.45
N SER A 596 -14.13 -5.41 6.62
CA SER A 596 -14.39 -6.86 6.77
C SER A 596 -15.77 -7.34 6.28
N LYS A 597 -16.73 -6.43 6.05
CA LYS A 597 -18.14 -6.74 5.73
C LYS A 597 -18.36 -7.55 4.43
N HIS A 598 -17.40 -7.53 3.50
CA HIS A 598 -17.50 -8.20 2.19
C HIS A 598 -16.32 -9.16 1.94
N ASN A 599 -15.89 -9.87 2.97
CA ASN A 599 -14.76 -10.79 2.89
C ASN A 599 -15.24 -12.23 2.69
N ARG A 600 -14.95 -12.80 1.52
CA ARG A 600 -15.02 -14.24 1.26
C ARG A 600 -13.71 -14.63 0.58
N GLY A 601 -13.10 -15.74 1.01
CA GLY A 601 -11.91 -16.31 0.35
C GLY A 601 -10.53 -15.84 0.86
N PHE A 602 -9.49 -16.19 0.08
CA PHE A 602 -8.07 -16.13 0.49
C PHE A 602 -7.36 -14.82 0.10
N ILE A 603 -8.11 -13.72 -0.04
CA ILE A 603 -7.53 -12.41 -0.34
C ILE A 603 -6.84 -11.91 0.94
N GLY A 604 -5.62 -11.39 0.82
CA GLY A 604 -5.04 -10.53 1.86
C GLY A 604 -5.76 -9.18 1.85
N GLY A 605 -6.97 -9.13 2.42
CA GLY A 605 -7.94 -8.02 2.33
C GLY A 605 -9.35 -8.51 1.95
N ASN A 606 -10.35 -7.62 1.87
CA ASN A 606 -11.71 -7.94 1.39
C ASN A 606 -11.82 -7.82 -0.16
N GLU A 607 -12.92 -8.26 -0.74
CA GLU A 607 -13.15 -8.16 -2.19
C GLU A 607 -13.19 -6.69 -2.68
N GLY A 608 -13.82 -5.81 -1.90
CA GLY A 608 -13.96 -4.39 -2.23
C GLY A 608 -12.63 -3.64 -2.34
N ASP A 609 -11.62 -4.00 -1.56
CA ASP A 609 -10.26 -3.44 -1.61
C ASP A 609 -9.51 -3.91 -2.85
N SER A 610 -9.72 -5.17 -3.24
CA SER A 610 -9.20 -5.76 -4.47
C SER A 610 -9.81 -5.09 -5.70
N ASN A 611 -11.14 -4.94 -5.74
CA ASN A 611 -11.86 -4.24 -6.80
C ASN A 611 -11.44 -2.75 -6.86
N TRP A 612 -11.22 -2.11 -5.71
CA TRP A 612 -10.66 -0.75 -5.65
C TRP A 612 -9.25 -0.68 -6.24
N ALA A 613 -8.36 -1.62 -5.93
CA ALA A 613 -7.01 -1.61 -6.51
C ALA A 613 -7.03 -1.82 -8.04
N TYR A 614 -7.87 -2.75 -8.53
CA TYR A 614 -7.98 -3.05 -9.95
C TYR A 614 -8.60 -1.89 -10.76
N HIS A 615 -9.67 -1.26 -10.27
CA HIS A 615 -10.37 -0.22 -11.03
C HIS A 615 -9.48 1.00 -11.32
N LEU A 616 -8.59 1.37 -10.39
CA LEU A 616 -7.65 2.49 -10.60
C LEU A 616 -6.72 2.22 -11.79
N ILE A 617 -6.29 0.96 -11.94
CA ILE A 617 -5.40 0.54 -13.03
C ILE A 617 -6.18 0.45 -14.33
N LEU A 618 -7.41 -0.09 -14.32
CA LEU A 618 -8.26 -0.13 -15.50
C LEU A 618 -8.65 1.28 -15.99
N LYS A 619 -8.96 2.19 -15.07
CA LYS A 619 -9.23 3.60 -15.36
C LYS A 619 -8.08 4.24 -16.15
N GLU A 620 -6.86 4.08 -15.65
CA GLU A 620 -5.64 4.59 -16.29
C GLU A 620 -5.46 4.03 -17.71
N GLU A 621 -5.62 2.72 -17.88
CA GLU A 621 -5.45 2.07 -19.19
C GLU A 621 -6.54 2.46 -20.20
N LEU A 622 -7.77 2.71 -19.75
CA LEU A 622 -8.84 3.23 -20.59
C LEU A 622 -8.58 4.69 -20.98
N GLU A 623 -8.19 5.55 -20.05
CA GLU A 623 -7.88 6.95 -20.36
C GLU A 623 -6.71 7.09 -21.35
N ARG A 624 -5.71 6.21 -21.26
CA ARG A 624 -4.60 6.13 -22.25
C ARG A 624 -5.06 5.82 -23.67
N ARG A 625 -6.18 5.11 -23.83
CA ARG A 625 -6.78 4.77 -25.13
C ARG A 625 -7.82 5.79 -25.59
N GLY A 626 -7.95 6.90 -24.87
CA GLY A 626 -8.80 8.04 -25.24
C GLY A 626 -10.23 7.97 -24.71
N PHE A 627 -10.56 6.99 -23.87
CA PHE A 627 -11.85 6.94 -23.17
C PHE A 627 -11.94 8.06 -22.12
N ILE A 628 -13.15 8.56 -21.90
CA ILE A 628 -13.48 9.39 -20.72
C ILE A 628 -13.99 8.44 -19.64
N VAL A 629 -13.37 8.43 -18.47
CA VAL A 629 -13.66 7.40 -17.45
C VAL A 629 -14.15 8.00 -16.15
N GLY A 630 -15.36 7.61 -15.73
CA GLY A 630 -15.93 7.91 -14.43
C GLY A 630 -15.70 6.79 -13.41
N THR A 631 -15.89 7.08 -12.12
CA THR A 631 -15.92 6.07 -11.05
C THR A 631 -17.13 6.29 -10.14
N THR A 632 -17.77 5.22 -9.66
CA THR A 632 -18.94 5.29 -8.78
C THR A 632 -18.60 5.70 -7.34
N ARG A 633 -17.37 5.46 -6.89
CA ARG A 633 -16.88 5.92 -5.57
C ARG A 633 -15.59 6.72 -5.66
N PRO A 634 -15.53 7.95 -5.09
CA PRO A 634 -14.34 8.81 -5.12
C PRO A 634 -13.28 8.43 -4.08
N ARG A 635 -13.65 7.75 -2.98
CA ARG A 635 -12.72 7.24 -1.96
C ARG A 635 -12.89 5.74 -1.75
N LYS A 636 -11.80 5.10 -1.31
CA LYS A 636 -11.76 3.64 -1.02
C LYS A 636 -12.84 3.22 -0.01
N THR A 637 -13.11 4.07 0.98
CA THR A 637 -14.06 3.80 2.08
C THR A 637 -15.52 4.06 1.71
N ASP A 638 -15.79 4.71 0.58
CA ASP A 638 -17.17 4.96 0.17
C ASP A 638 -17.81 3.65 -0.29
N ASP A 639 -19.07 3.45 0.10
CA ASP A 639 -19.89 2.31 -0.32
C ASP A 639 -21.27 2.79 -0.78
N PRO A 640 -21.37 3.38 -1.99
CA PRO A 640 -22.63 3.87 -2.51
C PRO A 640 -23.65 2.74 -2.71
N SER A 641 -24.94 3.04 -2.57
CA SER A 641 -25.99 2.05 -2.80
C SER A 641 -25.95 1.48 -4.23
N LEU A 642 -26.44 0.25 -4.40
CA LEU A 642 -26.52 -0.40 -5.72
C LEU A 642 -27.27 0.47 -6.75
N ALA A 643 -28.28 1.22 -6.32
CA ALA A 643 -29.01 2.16 -7.16
C ALA A 643 -28.14 3.34 -7.58
N ALA A 644 -27.42 3.97 -6.65
CA ALA A 644 -26.53 5.09 -6.95
C ALA A 644 -25.41 4.69 -7.92
N ARG A 645 -24.88 3.47 -7.79
CA ARG A 645 -23.85 2.90 -8.69
C ARG A 645 -24.37 2.76 -10.13
N GLY A 646 -25.58 2.23 -10.30
CA GLY A 646 -26.20 2.08 -11.63
C GLY A 646 -26.53 3.44 -12.28
N GLN A 647 -27.10 4.36 -11.49
CA GLN A 647 -27.49 5.70 -11.94
C GLN A 647 -26.29 6.58 -12.32
N ALA A 648 -25.12 6.33 -11.73
CA ALA A 648 -23.87 6.98 -12.14
C ALA A 648 -23.51 6.72 -13.61
N GLY A 649 -24.07 5.66 -14.22
CA GLY A 649 -23.94 5.38 -15.65
C GLY A 649 -24.64 6.41 -16.56
N ARG A 650 -25.45 7.34 -16.03
CA ARG A 650 -26.18 8.32 -16.83
C ARG A 650 -25.25 9.12 -17.75
N GLY A 651 -25.49 9.01 -19.06
CA GLY A 651 -24.70 9.70 -20.08
C GLY A 651 -23.36 9.04 -20.41
N TYR A 652 -23.12 7.82 -19.93
CA TYR A 652 -21.99 6.97 -20.30
C TYR A 652 -22.40 5.92 -21.35
N ASP A 653 -21.44 5.48 -22.16
CA ASP A 653 -21.65 4.45 -23.18
C ASP A 653 -21.59 3.03 -22.59
N LEU A 654 -20.85 2.86 -21.48
CA LEU A 654 -20.72 1.57 -20.82
C LEU A 654 -20.55 1.74 -19.30
N LEU A 655 -21.30 0.97 -18.52
CA LEU A 655 -21.08 0.75 -17.08
C LEU A 655 -20.40 -0.61 -16.88
N LEU A 656 -19.27 -0.63 -16.18
CA LEU A 656 -18.54 -1.85 -15.80
C LEU A 656 -18.48 -1.98 -14.28
N SER A 657 -19.29 -2.87 -13.72
CA SER A 657 -19.19 -3.27 -12.32
C SER A 657 -18.17 -4.39 -12.17
N LEU A 658 -17.15 -4.18 -11.33
CA LEU A 658 -15.94 -4.99 -11.24
C LEU A 658 -15.97 -5.82 -9.95
N HIS A 659 -15.95 -7.15 -10.10
CA HIS A 659 -16.08 -8.14 -9.02
C HIS A 659 -15.14 -9.34 -9.22
N THR A 660 -15.09 -10.19 -8.19
CA THR A 660 -14.59 -11.56 -8.24
C THR A 660 -15.56 -12.47 -7.50
N ASN A 661 -15.78 -13.69 -8.00
CA ASN A 661 -16.86 -14.56 -7.53
C ASN A 661 -16.42 -15.50 -6.39
N ALA A 662 -17.36 -16.13 -5.69
CA ALA A 662 -17.13 -17.26 -4.78
C ALA A 662 -18.31 -18.25 -4.80
N THR A 663 -18.03 -19.52 -4.50
CA THR A 663 -19.03 -20.59 -4.38
C THR A 663 -19.47 -20.84 -2.94
N GLY A 664 -18.76 -20.30 -1.95
CA GLY A 664 -19.06 -20.50 -0.52
C GLY A 664 -18.95 -21.97 -0.05
N THR A 665 -18.47 -22.90 -0.88
CA THR A 665 -18.43 -24.35 -0.60
C THR A 665 -17.08 -24.96 -0.97
N LYS A 666 -16.79 -26.20 -0.50
CA LYS A 666 -15.51 -26.91 -0.73
C LYS A 666 -15.18 -27.22 -2.21
N ASN A 667 -16.10 -26.95 -3.14
CA ASN A 667 -15.87 -27.11 -4.58
C ASN A 667 -15.37 -25.79 -5.18
N LEU A 668 -14.06 -25.73 -5.45
CA LEU A 668 -13.38 -24.56 -5.99
C LEU A 668 -13.77 -24.35 -7.46
N ALA A 669 -14.80 -23.54 -7.72
CA ALA A 669 -15.07 -23.07 -9.07
C ALA A 669 -13.90 -22.21 -9.59
N SER A 670 -13.91 -21.98 -10.89
CA SER A 670 -12.80 -21.35 -11.61
C SER A 670 -13.27 -20.78 -12.94
N GLY A 671 -12.62 -19.70 -13.35
CA GLY A 671 -12.81 -18.98 -14.61
C GLY A 671 -13.38 -17.58 -14.42
N ALA A 672 -13.32 -16.80 -15.49
CA ALA A 672 -13.98 -15.50 -15.57
C ALA A 672 -15.41 -15.64 -16.10
N GLU A 673 -16.30 -14.76 -15.69
CA GLU A 673 -17.66 -14.67 -16.19
C GLU A 673 -18.13 -13.21 -16.28
N ILE A 674 -19.09 -12.95 -17.17
CA ILE A 674 -19.73 -11.64 -17.28
C ILE A 674 -21.23 -11.84 -17.24
N TYR A 675 -21.90 -11.08 -16.37
CA TYR A 675 -23.35 -10.95 -16.39
C TYR A 675 -23.69 -9.72 -17.23
N ASP A 676 -24.42 -9.96 -18.31
CA ASP A 676 -24.92 -8.93 -19.22
C ASP A 676 -26.34 -8.52 -18.79
N ASP A 677 -26.75 -7.33 -19.20
CA ASP A 677 -28.04 -6.76 -18.84
C ASP A 677 -29.19 -7.61 -19.42
N VAL A 678 -30.16 -7.99 -18.59
CA VAL A 678 -31.31 -8.79 -19.07
C VAL A 678 -32.26 -7.99 -19.96
N ASN A 679 -32.18 -6.66 -19.94
CA ASN A 679 -32.91 -5.79 -20.84
C ASN A 679 -32.17 -5.72 -22.19
N PRO A 680 -32.80 -6.15 -23.31
CA PRO A 680 -32.17 -6.14 -24.63
C PRO A 680 -31.67 -4.77 -25.09
N SER A 681 -32.22 -3.67 -24.54
CA SER A 681 -31.81 -2.30 -24.88
C SER A 681 -30.46 -1.91 -24.28
N TYR A 682 -30.05 -2.58 -23.20
CA TYR A 682 -28.78 -2.36 -22.52
C TYR A 682 -27.79 -3.53 -22.68
N SER A 683 -28.26 -4.69 -23.15
CA SER A 683 -27.43 -5.86 -23.43
C SER A 683 -26.45 -5.63 -24.59
N ASN A 684 -25.25 -6.19 -24.47
CA ASN A 684 -24.30 -6.27 -25.56
C ASN A 684 -23.40 -7.51 -25.44
N LYS A 685 -24.01 -8.67 -25.68
CA LYS A 685 -23.35 -9.98 -25.57
C LYS A 685 -22.04 -10.10 -26.36
N THR A 686 -21.95 -9.46 -27.53
CA THR A 686 -20.74 -9.48 -28.36
C THR A 686 -19.58 -8.78 -27.66
N LEU A 687 -19.82 -7.58 -27.11
CA LEU A 687 -18.83 -6.85 -26.34
C LEU A 687 -18.47 -7.58 -25.04
N ALA A 688 -19.47 -8.10 -24.32
CA ALA A 688 -19.26 -8.91 -23.12
C ALA A 688 -18.39 -10.15 -23.40
N LEU A 689 -18.66 -10.90 -24.48
CA LEU A 689 -17.82 -12.04 -24.88
C LEU A 689 -16.39 -11.61 -25.22
N LYS A 690 -16.20 -10.48 -25.92
CA LYS A 690 -14.87 -9.98 -26.27
C LYS A 690 -14.07 -9.60 -25.01
N LEU A 691 -14.69 -8.86 -24.10
CA LEU A 691 -14.10 -8.43 -22.84
C LEU A 691 -13.76 -9.64 -21.94
N GLY A 692 -14.72 -10.55 -21.72
CA GLY A 692 -14.51 -11.71 -20.87
C GLY A 692 -13.44 -12.68 -21.40
N ASN A 693 -13.37 -12.88 -22.72
CA ASN A 693 -12.28 -13.66 -23.33
C ASN A 693 -10.91 -13.01 -23.14
N ALA A 694 -10.81 -11.68 -23.24
CA ALA A 694 -9.56 -10.97 -23.01
C ALA A 694 -9.11 -11.10 -21.55
N ILE A 695 -10.03 -10.94 -20.60
CA ILE A 695 -9.79 -11.13 -19.16
C ILE A 695 -9.31 -12.56 -18.89
N ALA A 696 -10.03 -13.57 -19.35
CA ALA A 696 -9.70 -14.97 -19.12
C ALA A 696 -8.32 -15.35 -19.70
N ARG A 697 -8.04 -14.97 -20.96
CA ARG A 697 -6.75 -15.22 -21.63
C ARG A 697 -5.59 -14.53 -20.94
N SER A 698 -5.78 -13.30 -20.45
CA SER A 698 -4.73 -12.56 -19.76
C SER A 698 -4.27 -13.26 -18.48
N GLN A 699 -5.16 -14.01 -17.84
CA GLN A 699 -4.90 -14.76 -16.62
C GLN A 699 -4.56 -16.23 -16.88
N GLY A 700 -4.84 -16.76 -18.07
CA GLY A 700 -4.68 -18.19 -18.34
C GLY A 700 -5.74 -19.05 -17.66
N ILE A 701 -6.94 -18.49 -17.45
CA ILE A 701 -8.11 -19.20 -16.92
C ILE A 701 -9.16 -19.34 -18.03
N ARG A 702 -10.19 -20.18 -17.81
CA ARG A 702 -11.29 -20.32 -18.79
C ARG A 702 -12.27 -19.15 -18.71
N MET A 703 -12.82 -18.75 -19.85
CA MET A 703 -14.03 -17.92 -19.89
C MET A 703 -15.25 -18.85 -19.75
N ARG A 704 -16.05 -18.68 -18.70
CA ARG A 704 -17.20 -19.55 -18.39
C ARG A 704 -18.41 -19.23 -19.25
N GLY A 705 -18.61 -17.96 -19.59
CA GLY A 705 -19.70 -17.52 -20.43
C GLY A 705 -20.16 -16.11 -20.12
N VAL A 706 -21.08 -15.64 -20.96
CA VAL A 706 -21.90 -14.45 -20.68
C VAL A 706 -23.26 -14.93 -20.22
N PHE A 707 -23.65 -14.53 -19.02
CA PHE A 707 -24.84 -15.00 -18.32
C PHE A 707 -25.86 -13.86 -18.16
N TYR A 708 -27.10 -14.26 -17.87
CA TYR A 708 -28.21 -13.37 -17.56
C TYR A 708 -28.88 -13.91 -16.31
N ARG A 709 -29.17 -13.05 -15.33
CA ARG A 709 -29.83 -13.46 -14.08
C ARG A 709 -31.00 -12.52 -13.81
N LYS A 710 -32.19 -13.10 -13.67
CA LYS A 710 -33.46 -12.38 -13.53
C LYS A 710 -34.06 -12.63 -12.15
N LEU A 711 -34.77 -11.64 -11.63
CA LEU A 711 -35.80 -11.82 -10.60
C LEU A 711 -37.08 -12.39 -11.23
N ASP A 712 -38.03 -12.84 -10.41
CA ASP A 712 -39.33 -13.37 -10.87
C ASP A 712 -40.11 -12.37 -11.72
N ASN A 713 -39.96 -11.08 -11.44
CA ASN A 713 -40.54 -9.98 -12.23
C ASN A 713 -39.78 -9.70 -13.56
N SER A 714 -38.87 -10.58 -13.97
CA SER A 714 -38.05 -10.49 -15.19
C SER A 714 -37.05 -9.32 -15.26
N THR A 715 -36.85 -8.56 -14.18
CA THR A 715 -35.82 -7.51 -14.10
C THR A 715 -34.45 -8.09 -13.69
N ASN A 716 -33.37 -7.30 -13.84
CA ASN A 716 -32.02 -7.73 -13.45
C ASN A 716 -31.96 -8.13 -11.97
N TRP A 717 -31.37 -9.31 -11.70
CA TRP A 717 -31.05 -9.76 -10.34
C TRP A 717 -30.04 -8.81 -9.67
N TYR A 718 -28.95 -8.48 -10.36
CA TYR A 718 -27.92 -7.60 -9.82
C TYR A 718 -28.41 -6.15 -9.72
N GLY A 719 -28.39 -5.59 -8.51
CA GLY A 719 -28.94 -4.26 -8.24
C GLY A 719 -28.29 -3.14 -9.05
N VAL A 720 -26.99 -3.23 -9.33
CA VAL A 720 -26.27 -2.26 -10.18
C VAL A 720 -26.76 -2.29 -11.64
N LEU A 721 -27.02 -3.47 -12.20
CA LEU A 721 -27.57 -3.63 -13.56
C LEU A 721 -29.06 -3.29 -13.60
N ARG A 722 -29.81 -3.58 -12.53
CA ARG A 722 -31.21 -3.19 -12.41
C ARG A 722 -31.42 -1.67 -12.45
N ASN A 723 -30.43 -0.91 -11.98
CA ASN A 723 -30.44 0.56 -11.99
C ASN A 723 -29.50 1.16 -13.04
N ASN A 724 -29.04 0.38 -14.02
CA ASN A 724 -28.09 0.86 -15.02
C ASN A 724 -28.72 1.96 -15.89
N GLU A 725 -28.04 3.11 -15.97
CA GLU A 725 -28.41 4.23 -16.86
C GLU A 725 -27.37 4.54 -17.95
N ALA A 726 -26.36 3.67 -18.11
CA ALA A 726 -25.46 3.71 -19.28
C ALA A 726 -26.08 2.97 -20.48
N LYS A 727 -25.57 3.23 -21.69
CA LYS A 727 -26.07 2.55 -22.92
C LYS A 727 -25.90 1.03 -22.87
N ASN A 728 -24.81 0.54 -22.28
CA ASN A 728 -24.61 -0.87 -21.95
C ASN A 728 -24.15 -1.05 -20.50
N GLY A 729 -24.46 -2.19 -19.88
CA GLY A 729 -24.07 -2.47 -18.50
C GLY A 729 -23.62 -3.91 -18.30
N PHE A 730 -22.43 -4.10 -17.72
CA PHE A 730 -21.91 -5.43 -17.38
C PHE A 730 -21.51 -5.51 -15.90
N LEU A 731 -21.74 -6.66 -15.30
CA LEU A 731 -21.08 -7.09 -14.07
C LEU A 731 -20.02 -8.14 -14.42
N VAL A 732 -18.77 -7.88 -14.05
CA VAL A 732 -17.62 -8.66 -14.47
C VAL A 732 -17.03 -9.39 -13.26
N GLU A 733 -17.07 -10.71 -13.31
CA GLU A 733 -16.40 -11.58 -12.36
C GLU A 733 -15.05 -12.02 -12.92
N HIS A 734 -13.98 -11.43 -12.43
CA HIS A 734 -12.65 -11.58 -13.04
C HIS A 734 -12.04 -12.97 -12.81
N CYS A 735 -12.40 -13.61 -11.70
CA CYS A 735 -12.02 -14.97 -11.30
C CYS A 735 -12.85 -15.38 -10.07
N PHE A 736 -12.57 -16.56 -9.51
CA PHE A 736 -13.09 -16.97 -8.21
C PHE A 736 -12.10 -16.64 -7.07
N HIS A 737 -12.48 -15.81 -6.10
CA HIS A 737 -11.60 -15.35 -5.01
C HIS A 737 -11.44 -16.35 -3.87
N ASP A 738 -12.34 -17.33 -3.77
CA ASP A 738 -12.18 -18.52 -2.93
C ASP A 738 -11.30 -19.60 -3.60
N ASN A 739 -10.95 -19.43 -4.89
CA ASN A 739 -9.92 -20.21 -5.56
C ASN A 739 -8.53 -19.57 -5.35
N PRO A 740 -7.68 -20.13 -4.48
CA PRO A 740 -6.42 -19.50 -4.08
C PRO A 740 -5.41 -19.37 -5.24
N THR A 741 -5.53 -20.18 -6.28
CA THR A 741 -4.66 -20.10 -7.45
C THR A 741 -5.07 -18.97 -8.36
N GLU A 742 -6.37 -18.86 -8.67
CA GLU A 742 -6.87 -17.79 -9.53
C GLU A 742 -6.72 -16.43 -8.87
N ILE A 743 -7.08 -16.29 -7.59
CA ILE A 743 -7.01 -14.98 -6.93
C ILE A 743 -5.57 -14.47 -6.77
N ARG A 744 -4.62 -15.34 -6.43
CA ARG A 744 -3.19 -14.96 -6.40
C ARG A 744 -2.67 -14.58 -7.78
N ASN A 745 -3.17 -15.23 -8.82
CA ASN A 745 -2.81 -14.92 -10.19
C ASN A 745 -3.43 -13.60 -10.65
N TYR A 746 -4.69 -13.33 -10.31
CA TYR A 746 -5.40 -12.09 -10.60
C TYR A 746 -4.70 -10.89 -9.94
N VAL A 747 -4.48 -10.94 -8.62
CA VAL A 747 -3.85 -9.86 -7.84
C VAL A 747 -2.44 -9.53 -8.34
N ARG A 748 -1.63 -10.54 -8.67
CA ARG A 748 -0.27 -10.33 -9.21
C ARG A 748 -0.27 -9.73 -10.62
N ASN A 749 -1.37 -9.84 -11.35
CA ASN A 749 -1.45 -9.50 -12.77
C ASN A 749 -2.48 -8.41 -13.08
N TYR A 750 -2.97 -7.63 -12.10
CA TYR A 750 -3.99 -6.58 -12.34
C TYR A 750 -3.73 -5.73 -13.58
N ARG A 751 -2.51 -5.24 -13.76
CA ARG A 751 -2.18 -4.43 -14.95
C ARG A 751 -2.25 -5.22 -16.25
N LYS A 752 -1.86 -6.49 -16.26
CA LYS A 752 -1.99 -7.36 -17.43
C LYS A 752 -3.46 -7.58 -17.80
N VAL A 753 -4.31 -7.79 -16.79
CA VAL A 753 -5.76 -7.93 -16.98
C VAL A 753 -6.39 -6.62 -17.44
N ALA A 754 -6.05 -5.49 -16.81
CA ALA A 754 -6.53 -4.16 -17.17
C ALA A 754 -6.14 -3.74 -18.60
N VAL A 755 -4.89 -3.98 -19.01
CA VAL A 755 -4.43 -3.75 -20.38
C VAL A 755 -5.22 -4.59 -21.39
N ALA A 756 -5.48 -5.87 -21.07
CA ALA A 756 -6.26 -6.75 -21.94
C ALA A 756 -7.72 -6.27 -22.04
N SER A 757 -8.35 -5.90 -20.93
CA SER A 757 -9.69 -5.32 -20.89
C SER A 757 -9.77 -4.02 -21.70
N ALA A 758 -8.84 -3.10 -21.48
CA ALA A 758 -8.81 -1.81 -22.17
C ALA A 758 -8.53 -1.96 -23.67
N ASN A 759 -7.68 -2.90 -24.08
CA ASN A 759 -7.47 -3.23 -25.50
C ASN A 759 -8.74 -3.81 -26.13
N ALA A 760 -9.42 -4.74 -25.46
CA ALA A 760 -10.65 -5.34 -25.98
C ALA A 760 -11.75 -4.29 -26.19
N LEU A 761 -11.86 -3.34 -25.26
CA LEU A 761 -12.78 -2.21 -25.34
C LEU A 761 -12.37 -1.23 -26.46
N ALA A 762 -11.10 -0.83 -26.54
CA ALA A 762 -10.61 0.05 -27.61
C ALA A 762 -10.82 -0.56 -28.99
N GLU A 763 -10.50 -1.85 -29.16
CA GLU A 763 -10.71 -2.56 -30.42
C GLU A 763 -12.19 -2.67 -30.78
N TYR A 764 -13.10 -2.81 -29.80
CA TYR A 764 -14.53 -2.80 -30.05
C TYR A 764 -15.04 -1.42 -30.49
N TYR A 765 -14.59 -0.37 -29.82
CA TYR A 765 -15.00 1.01 -30.10
C TYR A 765 -14.21 1.70 -31.22
N GLY A 766 -13.27 1.00 -31.87
CA GLY A 766 -12.45 1.54 -32.95
C GLY A 766 -11.45 2.62 -32.52
N MET A 767 -11.00 2.57 -31.26
CA MET A 767 -10.04 3.52 -30.69
C MET A 767 -8.60 3.06 -30.94
N LYS A 768 -7.68 4.02 -31.16
CA LYS A 768 -6.29 3.78 -31.58
C LYS A 768 -5.34 3.47 -30.43
#